data_AF-A0A412HP32-F1
#
_entry.id   AF-A0A412HP32-F1
#
_cell.length_a   1.000
_cell.length_b   1.000
_cell.length_c   1.000
_cell.angle_alpha   90.00
_cell.angle_beta   90.00
_cell.angle_gamma   90.00
#
_symmetry.space_group_name_H-M   'P 1'
#
loop_
_entity.id
_entity.type
_entity.pdbx_description
1 polymer ?
#
loop_
_entity_poly.entity_id
_entity_poly.type
_entity_poly.pdbx_seq_one_letter_code
_entity_poly.pdbx_strand_id
1 'polypeptide(L)'
;MTLVSKTFELYGKTYTFESGELAKQATGACLVKQGDTTMLDTVVVSKERKNYDFFPLTVDFNEKMYAAGRIPGGYLKREGRPSEKATLTARMIDRPIRPSFPDGFRNEVHIVATSLVADQVNPFDVINVMGASLAMTLGGVPFEGPLACVRIGRNVETGEFIVNPTYEERENSDLDLELGGSADFISMVEAGAEEISEDDMLAAMKFGQEALAAFCQAQDEFVAEWEQVNGAIVKKEYPLDQPVEEVQERIFAHYDEMAAALRDADKLSRIGKVEALKESIRAEFTEEEQSAWEREIPVALKKLEKKAMRTMVVETGERVDGRAADEIRPIMVKDNYLPLVHGSGLFQRGQTQVLSVLSLGMLNEGQRLDTIEPTEGKRYMHHYNFPPFCTGETGRMGSPKRREIGHGNLAERALLPVLPDENEFPYAIRVVSEVMESNGSSSMASTCGSTLALMDGGVPIKRPVSGIAMGLIQEEGKTVVLSDIQGLEDFLGDMDFKVTGTTEGITALQMDNKATGLTFDILARALQQAKEGRAFILQKMLDVIPEPRHTTRSTAPRIVSIQVPTDKIRDVIGSGGKVIRGIQDETGASVDIQEDGTVFVGGTGESVDQAVERIKLIIKVPEPGEEYTGRVVSIQPFGAFVNLLPGKDGLLHISRVAKGRVEKVEDVLNVGDEVKVVVIEVDDRGKISLDRLDKPEAPARAEGASEGDGEHFQRRERPRRERSERSDRPRRPGDNGGRKPRRHHDAE
;
A
#
# COMPACT_ATOMS: atom_id res chain seq x y z
N MET A 1 -6.34 -16.49 -38.95
CA MET A 1 -6.70 -15.14 -38.50
C MET A 1 -5.62 -14.18 -38.94
N THR A 2 -6.05 -13.13 -39.61
CA THR A 2 -5.27 -11.98 -40.07
C THR A 2 -5.29 -10.91 -38.96
N LEU A 3 -4.20 -10.16 -38.83
CA LEU A 3 -4.12 -9.04 -37.89
C LEU A 3 -5.15 -7.96 -38.28
N VAL A 4 -5.91 -7.51 -37.29
CA VAL A 4 -6.78 -6.34 -37.36
C VAL A 4 -6.35 -5.41 -36.23
N SER A 5 -6.14 -4.13 -36.58
CA SER A 5 -5.72 -3.09 -35.64
C SER A 5 -6.61 -1.87 -35.85
N LYS A 6 -7.16 -1.33 -34.76
CA LYS A 6 -7.96 -0.12 -34.76
C LYS A 6 -7.41 0.85 -33.71
N THR A 7 -6.97 2.01 -34.17
CA THR A 7 -6.56 3.13 -33.33
C THR A 7 -7.65 4.21 -33.36
N PHE A 8 -7.98 4.76 -32.19
CA PHE A 8 -9.02 5.77 -32.05
C PHE A 8 -8.68 6.76 -30.92
N GLU A 9 -9.23 7.96 -31.01
CA GLU A 9 -9.12 9.00 -29.99
C GLU A 9 -10.41 9.06 -29.18
N LEU A 10 -10.29 9.03 -27.86
CA LEU A 10 -11.44 9.16 -26.96
C LEU A 10 -11.01 9.88 -25.67
N TYR A 11 -11.81 10.86 -25.24
CA TYR A 11 -11.49 11.72 -24.08
C TYR A 11 -10.07 12.33 -24.11
N GLY A 12 -9.60 12.70 -25.31
CA GLY A 12 -8.28 13.32 -25.49
C GLY A 12 -7.09 12.35 -25.40
N LYS A 13 -7.34 11.03 -25.43
CA LYS A 13 -6.30 10.00 -25.37
C LYS A 13 -6.43 9.02 -26.52
N THR A 14 -5.27 8.52 -26.96
CA THR A 14 -5.17 7.52 -28.00
C THR A 14 -5.27 6.11 -27.43
N TYR A 15 -6.17 5.32 -28.00
CA TYR A 15 -6.36 3.91 -27.68
C TYR A 15 -6.13 3.05 -28.93
N THR A 16 -5.71 1.80 -28.74
CA THR A 16 -5.60 0.84 -29.84
C THR A 16 -6.03 -0.55 -29.42
N PHE A 17 -6.82 -1.21 -30.27
CA PHE A 17 -7.19 -2.62 -30.16
C PHE A 17 -6.56 -3.41 -31.31
N GLU A 18 -5.94 -4.55 -30.98
CA GLU A 18 -5.25 -5.41 -31.92
C GLU A 18 -5.62 -6.88 -31.67
N SER A 19 -5.90 -7.65 -32.72
CA SER A 19 -6.12 -9.10 -32.61
C SER A 19 -5.78 -9.85 -33.90
N GLY A 20 -5.51 -11.15 -33.79
CA GLY A 20 -5.24 -12.05 -34.91
C GLY A 20 -3.76 -12.42 -35.12
N GLU A 21 -2.83 -11.74 -34.43
CA GLU A 21 -1.38 -12.02 -34.52
C GLU A 21 -0.85 -12.88 -33.36
N LEU A 22 -1.12 -12.50 -32.11
CA LEU A 22 -0.59 -13.18 -30.92
C LEU A 22 -1.56 -14.23 -30.36
N ALA A 23 -1.02 -15.17 -29.59
CA ALA A 23 -1.77 -16.14 -28.76
C ALA A 23 -2.88 -16.92 -29.50
N LYS A 24 -2.68 -17.26 -30.78
CA LYS A 24 -3.71 -17.88 -31.67
C LYS A 24 -4.29 -19.22 -31.21
N GLN A 25 -3.72 -19.85 -30.18
CA GLN A 25 -4.24 -21.09 -29.59
C GLN A 25 -5.22 -20.83 -28.43
N ALA A 26 -5.27 -19.61 -27.89
CA ALA A 26 -6.27 -19.23 -26.89
C ALA A 26 -7.69 -19.34 -27.49
N THR A 27 -8.71 -19.37 -26.62
CA THR A 27 -10.09 -19.26 -27.08
C THR A 27 -10.31 -17.92 -27.78
N GLY A 28 -9.75 -16.84 -27.23
CA GLY A 28 -9.57 -15.58 -27.91
C GLY A 28 -8.46 -14.76 -27.25
N ALA A 29 -7.98 -13.75 -27.96
CA ALA A 29 -6.91 -12.87 -27.51
C ALA A 29 -7.07 -11.48 -28.10
N CYS A 30 -6.72 -10.46 -27.32
CA CYS A 30 -6.69 -9.07 -27.74
C CYS A 30 -5.51 -8.35 -27.09
N LEU A 31 -4.83 -7.51 -27.87
CA LEU A 31 -3.90 -6.51 -27.39
C LEU A 31 -4.67 -5.19 -27.23
N VAL A 32 -4.56 -4.58 -26.06
CA VAL A 32 -5.13 -3.25 -25.78
C VAL A 32 -4.04 -2.27 -25.40
N LYS A 33 -4.16 -1.04 -25.89
CA LYS A 33 -3.18 0.02 -25.67
C LYS A 33 -3.85 1.32 -25.26
N GLN A 34 -3.19 2.06 -24.36
CA GLN A 34 -3.42 3.48 -24.09
C GLN A 34 -2.07 4.18 -24.21
N GLY A 35 -1.92 5.05 -25.21
CA GLY A 35 -0.59 5.52 -25.61
C GLY A 35 0.32 4.34 -25.97
N ASP A 36 1.50 4.26 -25.33
CA ASP A 36 2.45 3.15 -25.55
C ASP A 36 2.26 2.00 -24.54
N THR A 37 1.54 2.23 -23.44
CA THR A 37 1.19 1.16 -22.49
C THR A 37 0.38 0.09 -23.20
N THR A 38 0.89 -1.14 -23.20
CA THR A 38 0.40 -2.27 -24.01
C THR A 38 0.19 -3.50 -23.15
N MET A 39 -1.04 -4.02 -23.15
CA MET A 39 -1.45 -5.24 -22.43
C MET A 39 -1.93 -6.30 -23.40
N LEU A 40 -1.56 -7.56 -23.15
CA LEU A 40 -2.08 -8.74 -23.85
C LEU A 40 -3.07 -9.49 -22.96
N ASP A 41 -4.33 -9.50 -23.36
CA ASP A 41 -5.41 -10.22 -22.71
C ASP A 41 -5.74 -11.48 -23.49
N THR A 42 -5.75 -12.62 -22.79
CA THR A 42 -6.09 -13.92 -23.36
C THR A 42 -7.16 -14.60 -22.55
N VAL A 43 -8.04 -15.32 -23.24
CA VAL A 43 -9.11 -16.10 -22.63
C VAL A 43 -9.00 -17.54 -23.10
N VAL A 44 -9.11 -18.48 -22.16
CA VAL A 44 -9.22 -19.91 -22.45
C VAL A 44 -10.42 -20.47 -21.71
N VAL A 45 -11.30 -21.15 -22.43
CA VAL A 45 -12.41 -21.91 -21.85
C VAL A 45 -12.15 -23.40 -21.99
N SER A 46 -12.31 -24.16 -20.91
CA SER A 46 -12.11 -25.61 -20.93
C SER A 46 -13.09 -26.29 -21.89
N LYS A 47 -12.65 -27.40 -22.50
CA LYS A 47 -13.53 -28.22 -23.35
C LYS A 47 -14.62 -28.90 -22.53
N GLU A 48 -14.25 -29.40 -21.35
CA GLU A 48 -15.13 -30.12 -20.45
C GLU A 48 -15.59 -29.22 -19.31
N ARG A 49 -16.87 -29.33 -18.94
CA ARG A 49 -17.43 -28.72 -17.73
C ARG A 49 -16.86 -29.37 -16.47
N LYS A 50 -16.78 -28.61 -15.38
CA LYS A 50 -16.30 -29.11 -14.08
C LYS A 50 -17.46 -29.45 -13.16
N ASN A 51 -17.28 -30.48 -12.31
CA ASN A 51 -18.23 -30.78 -11.23
C ASN A 51 -17.89 -29.99 -9.96
N TYR A 52 -17.88 -28.65 -10.07
CA TYR A 52 -17.79 -27.76 -8.91
C TYR A 52 -19.15 -27.15 -8.59
N ASP A 53 -19.33 -26.80 -7.32
CA ASP A 53 -20.49 -26.09 -6.77
C ASP A 53 -20.45 -24.57 -7.08
N PHE A 54 -19.31 -24.04 -7.52
CA PHE A 54 -19.13 -22.65 -7.98
C PHE A 54 -18.78 -22.53 -9.49
N PHE A 55 -18.81 -21.31 -10.04
CA PHE A 55 -18.35 -21.01 -11.40
C PHE A 55 -16.81 -20.80 -11.41
N PRO A 56 -16.04 -21.70 -12.04
CA PRO A 56 -14.57 -21.63 -12.05
C PRO A 56 -14.03 -20.60 -13.05
N LEU A 57 -14.23 -19.31 -12.75
CA LEU A 57 -13.53 -18.21 -13.39
C LEU A 57 -12.27 -17.86 -12.58
N THR A 58 -11.13 -17.88 -13.24
CA THR A 58 -9.84 -17.41 -12.73
C THR A 58 -9.34 -16.27 -13.60
N VAL A 59 -8.93 -15.17 -12.97
CA VAL A 59 -8.25 -14.05 -13.62
C VAL A 59 -6.86 -13.89 -13.02
N ASP A 60 -5.83 -13.79 -13.85
CA ASP A 60 -4.47 -13.49 -13.45
C ASP A 60 -3.93 -12.27 -14.18
N PHE A 61 -3.23 -11.40 -13.44
CA PHE A 61 -2.44 -10.32 -14.00
C PHE A 61 -0.95 -10.66 -13.88
N ASN A 62 -0.32 -10.89 -15.03
CA ASN A 62 1.10 -11.14 -15.16
C ASN A 62 1.85 -9.82 -15.30
N GLU A 63 2.29 -9.31 -14.16
CA GLU A 63 3.22 -8.20 -14.07
C GLU A 63 4.62 -8.64 -14.54
N LYS A 64 5.19 -7.92 -15.52
CA LYS A 64 6.48 -8.22 -16.14
C LYS A 64 7.40 -7.04 -16.03
N MET A 65 8.54 -7.19 -15.36
CA MET A 65 9.45 -6.07 -15.12
C MET A 65 10.06 -5.53 -16.41
N TYR A 66 10.17 -6.39 -17.44
CA TYR A 66 10.58 -5.96 -18.77
C TYR A 66 9.62 -4.96 -19.41
N ALA A 67 8.35 -4.90 -18.97
CA ALA A 67 7.38 -3.93 -19.49
C ALA A 67 7.81 -2.50 -19.19
N ALA A 68 8.54 -2.30 -18.08
CA ALA A 68 9.19 -1.04 -17.71
C ALA A 68 10.71 -1.03 -18.03
N GLY A 69 11.20 -1.99 -18.81
CA GLY A 69 12.63 -2.11 -19.14
C GLY A 69 13.54 -2.50 -17.96
N ARG A 70 12.98 -3.08 -16.88
CA ARG A 70 13.71 -3.41 -15.64
C ARG A 70 13.97 -4.92 -15.50
N ILE A 71 15.07 -5.26 -14.83
CA ILE A 71 15.33 -6.62 -14.32
C ILE A 71 14.75 -6.70 -12.90
N PRO A 72 14.00 -7.75 -12.52
CA PRO A 72 13.44 -7.89 -11.18
C PRO A 72 14.48 -7.70 -10.06
N GLY A 73 14.11 -6.99 -9.00
CA GLY A 73 15.00 -6.66 -7.88
C GLY A 73 15.43 -7.89 -7.07
N GLY A 74 14.55 -8.89 -6.96
CA GLY A 74 14.76 -10.11 -6.19
C GLY A 74 16.01 -10.92 -6.55
N TYR A 75 16.46 -11.77 -5.62
CA TYR A 75 17.69 -12.57 -5.76
C TYR A 75 17.72 -13.44 -7.03
N LEU A 76 16.57 -14.03 -7.39
CA LEU A 76 16.44 -14.92 -8.54
C LEU A 76 16.41 -14.19 -9.89
N LYS A 77 16.30 -12.85 -9.91
CA LYS A 77 16.18 -12.03 -11.13
C LYS A 77 15.05 -12.50 -12.07
N ARG A 78 13.97 -12.98 -11.47
CA ARG A 78 12.74 -13.48 -12.12
C ARG A 78 11.54 -13.06 -11.28
N GLU A 79 10.42 -12.74 -11.93
CA GLU A 79 9.16 -12.43 -11.25
C GLU A 79 8.69 -13.64 -10.43
N GLY A 80 8.35 -13.38 -9.16
CA GLY A 80 7.95 -14.39 -8.19
C GLY A 80 6.45 -14.45 -7.98
N ARG A 81 6.02 -14.40 -6.72
CA ARG A 81 4.60 -14.27 -6.37
C ARG A 81 4.01 -12.96 -6.94
N PRO A 82 2.72 -12.93 -7.30
CA PRO A 82 2.04 -11.69 -7.69
C PRO A 82 2.20 -10.61 -6.62
N SER A 83 2.41 -9.36 -7.06
CA SER A 83 2.39 -8.19 -6.19
C SER A 83 0.96 -7.89 -5.70
N GLU A 84 0.83 -7.01 -4.70
CA GLU A 84 -0.49 -6.51 -4.28
C GLU A 84 -1.21 -5.84 -5.45
N LYS A 85 -0.51 -4.98 -6.20
CA LYS A 85 -1.05 -4.32 -7.39
C LYS A 85 -1.53 -5.33 -8.43
N ALA A 86 -0.73 -6.35 -8.77
CA ALA A 86 -1.15 -7.40 -9.71
C ALA A 86 -2.41 -8.14 -9.22
N THR A 87 -2.49 -8.45 -7.93
CA THR A 87 -3.65 -9.11 -7.33
C THR A 87 -4.90 -8.23 -7.39
N LEU A 88 -4.76 -6.92 -7.11
CA LEU A 88 -5.84 -5.94 -7.16
C LEU A 88 -6.32 -5.73 -8.60
N THR A 89 -5.40 -5.62 -9.58
CA THR A 89 -5.76 -5.52 -11.00
C THR A 89 -6.51 -6.76 -11.47
N ALA A 90 -6.05 -7.97 -11.13
CA ALA A 90 -6.77 -9.20 -11.45
C ALA A 90 -8.18 -9.22 -10.83
N ARG A 91 -8.33 -8.72 -9.60
CA ARG A 91 -9.64 -8.60 -8.95
C ARG A 91 -10.52 -7.55 -9.63
N MET A 92 -9.97 -6.41 -10.05
CA MET A 92 -10.67 -5.36 -10.78
C MET A 92 -11.23 -5.89 -12.10
N ILE A 93 -10.46 -6.72 -12.82
CA ILE A 93 -10.92 -7.36 -14.07
C ILE A 93 -12.01 -8.41 -13.82
N ASP A 94 -11.86 -9.23 -12.78
CA ASP A 94 -12.79 -10.33 -12.45
C ASP A 94 -14.21 -9.83 -12.14
N ARG A 95 -14.32 -8.78 -11.31
CA ARG A 95 -15.60 -8.30 -10.75
C ARG A 95 -16.67 -7.94 -11.79
N PRO A 96 -16.40 -7.12 -12.83
CA PRO A 96 -17.41 -6.80 -13.83
C PRO A 96 -17.70 -7.97 -14.78
N ILE A 97 -16.73 -8.87 -15.00
CA ILE A 97 -16.85 -9.98 -15.94
C ILE A 97 -17.65 -11.15 -15.35
N ARG A 98 -17.41 -11.48 -14.08
CA ARG A 98 -18.04 -12.62 -13.40
C ARG A 98 -19.58 -12.66 -13.50
N PRO A 99 -20.32 -11.56 -13.25
CA PRO A 99 -21.78 -11.58 -13.34
C PRO A 99 -22.32 -11.62 -14.76
N SER A 100 -21.50 -11.34 -15.79
CA SER A 100 -21.95 -11.36 -17.20
C SER A 100 -22.05 -12.76 -17.81
N PHE A 101 -21.56 -13.79 -17.11
CA PHE A 101 -21.68 -15.17 -17.59
C PHE A 101 -23.09 -15.69 -17.35
N PRO A 102 -23.65 -16.50 -18.26
CA PRO A 102 -24.99 -17.04 -18.09
C PRO A 102 -25.06 -17.95 -16.86
N ASP A 103 -26.22 -17.93 -16.20
CA ASP A 103 -26.51 -18.81 -15.08
C ASP A 103 -26.29 -20.28 -15.47
N GLY A 104 -25.67 -21.04 -14.56
CA GLY A 104 -25.36 -22.45 -14.78
C GLY A 104 -24.12 -22.71 -15.64
N PHE A 105 -23.32 -21.70 -15.99
CA PHE A 105 -22.04 -21.90 -16.69
C PHE A 105 -20.99 -22.56 -15.77
N ARG A 106 -20.44 -23.72 -16.20
CA ARG A 106 -19.54 -24.56 -15.37
C ARG A 106 -18.23 -24.95 -16.05
N ASN A 107 -17.98 -24.46 -17.25
CA ASN A 107 -16.66 -24.60 -17.86
C ASN A 107 -15.68 -23.69 -17.13
N GLU A 108 -14.45 -24.17 -16.99
CA GLU A 108 -13.36 -23.39 -16.42
C GLU A 108 -12.95 -22.31 -17.40
N VAL A 109 -12.92 -21.07 -16.94
CA VAL A 109 -12.54 -19.90 -17.72
C VAL A 109 -11.29 -19.32 -17.07
N HIS A 110 -10.23 -19.18 -17.86
CA HIS A 110 -8.99 -18.55 -17.44
C HIS A 110 -8.74 -17.32 -18.30
N ILE A 111 -8.71 -16.16 -17.64
CA ILE A 111 -8.34 -14.88 -18.23
C ILE A 111 -6.93 -14.54 -17.74
N VAL A 112 -6.02 -14.27 -18.66
CA VAL A 112 -4.65 -13.86 -18.34
C VAL A 112 -4.37 -12.55 -19.04
N ALA A 113 -4.21 -11.49 -18.24
CA ALA A 113 -3.76 -10.16 -18.64
C ALA A 113 -2.24 -10.08 -18.42
N THR A 114 -1.47 -9.79 -19.46
CA THR A 114 0.00 -9.71 -19.37
C THR A 114 0.49 -8.34 -19.80
N SER A 115 1.23 -7.68 -18.90
CA SER A 115 1.93 -6.43 -19.21
C SER A 115 3.07 -6.66 -20.20
N LEU A 116 2.99 -6.02 -21.36
CA LEU A 116 4.06 -6.07 -22.38
C LEU A 116 4.89 -4.78 -22.39
N VAL A 117 4.22 -3.63 -22.26
CA VAL A 117 4.85 -2.30 -22.17
C VAL A 117 4.11 -1.48 -21.11
N ALA A 118 4.84 -0.80 -20.25
CA ALA A 118 4.34 0.19 -19.31
C ALA A 118 5.11 1.49 -19.54
N ASP A 119 4.46 2.46 -20.19
CA ASP A 119 5.07 3.71 -20.67
C ASP A 119 5.39 4.72 -19.56
N GLN A 120 5.06 4.40 -18.30
CA GLN A 120 5.24 5.23 -17.11
C GLN A 120 4.42 6.54 -17.15
N VAL A 121 3.48 6.68 -18.08
CA VAL A 121 2.58 7.82 -18.20
C VAL A 121 1.14 7.37 -17.95
N ASN A 122 0.71 6.31 -18.62
CA ASN A 122 -0.65 5.80 -18.60
C ASN A 122 -0.75 4.58 -17.67
N PRO A 123 -1.66 4.60 -16.68
CA PRO A 123 -1.96 3.41 -15.89
C PRO A 123 -2.45 2.26 -16.77
N PHE A 124 -1.97 1.06 -16.48
CA PHE A 124 -2.24 -0.13 -17.29
C PHE A 124 -3.51 -0.90 -16.91
N ASP A 125 -4.11 -0.61 -15.76
CA ASP A 125 -5.08 -1.49 -15.12
C ASP A 125 -6.42 -1.52 -15.86
N VAL A 126 -7.13 -0.40 -15.95
CA VAL A 126 -8.53 -0.35 -16.42
C VAL A 126 -8.75 -0.85 -17.85
N ILE A 127 -7.76 -0.70 -18.74
CA ILE A 127 -7.87 -1.13 -20.14
C ILE A 127 -8.00 -2.65 -20.33
N ASN A 128 -7.52 -3.46 -19.36
CA ASN A 128 -7.57 -4.93 -19.46
C ASN A 128 -9.01 -5.47 -19.44
N VAL A 129 -9.99 -4.75 -18.88
CA VAL A 129 -11.40 -5.21 -18.93
C VAL A 129 -11.90 -5.21 -20.37
N MET A 130 -11.55 -4.19 -21.16
CA MET A 130 -11.87 -4.15 -22.59
C MET A 130 -11.12 -5.26 -23.35
N GLY A 131 -9.85 -5.50 -23.00
CA GLY A 131 -9.05 -6.56 -23.62
C GLY A 131 -9.63 -7.95 -23.36
N ALA A 132 -10.03 -8.24 -22.12
CA ALA A 132 -10.70 -9.48 -21.75
C ALA A 132 -12.09 -9.60 -22.41
N SER A 133 -12.88 -8.52 -22.43
CA SER A 133 -14.18 -8.45 -23.11
C SER A 133 -14.04 -8.77 -24.61
N LEU A 134 -13.13 -8.10 -25.32
CA LEU A 134 -12.84 -8.37 -26.73
C LEU A 134 -12.32 -9.79 -26.94
N ALA A 135 -11.41 -10.28 -26.10
CA ALA A 135 -10.91 -11.65 -26.21
C ALA A 135 -12.04 -12.69 -26.04
N MET A 136 -12.99 -12.48 -25.14
CA MET A 136 -14.18 -13.33 -25.00
C MET A 136 -15.09 -13.25 -26.24
N THR A 137 -15.38 -12.04 -26.72
CA THR A 137 -16.24 -11.80 -27.90
C THR A 137 -15.65 -12.47 -29.13
N LEU A 138 -14.39 -12.17 -29.47
CA LEU A 138 -13.70 -12.74 -30.63
C LEU A 138 -13.53 -14.27 -30.52
N GLY A 139 -13.46 -14.79 -29.29
CA GLY A 139 -13.40 -16.23 -29.02
C GLY A 139 -14.74 -16.96 -29.08
N GLY A 140 -15.84 -16.23 -29.31
CA GLY A 140 -17.20 -16.75 -29.36
C GLY A 140 -17.70 -17.23 -28.00
N VAL A 141 -17.17 -16.74 -26.89
CA VAL A 141 -17.60 -17.13 -25.54
C VAL A 141 -18.97 -16.50 -25.24
N PRO A 142 -19.95 -17.23 -24.67
CA PRO A 142 -21.23 -16.63 -24.29
C PRO A 142 -21.09 -15.84 -22.99
N PHE A 143 -21.28 -14.52 -23.07
CA PHE A 143 -21.38 -13.60 -21.95
C PHE A 143 -22.17 -12.35 -22.38
N GLU A 144 -22.64 -11.58 -21.40
CA GLU A 144 -23.37 -10.32 -21.60
C GLU A 144 -22.39 -9.13 -21.78
N GLY A 145 -21.74 -9.08 -22.94
CA GLY A 145 -20.83 -7.99 -23.33
C GLY A 145 -21.37 -7.07 -24.45
N PRO A 146 -20.60 -6.04 -24.84
CA PRO A 146 -19.24 -5.72 -24.37
C PRO A 146 -19.21 -5.10 -22.97
N LEU A 147 -18.09 -5.30 -22.27
CA LEU A 147 -17.81 -4.70 -20.98
C LEU A 147 -16.57 -3.80 -21.06
N ALA A 148 -16.58 -2.73 -20.29
CA ALA A 148 -15.46 -1.80 -20.17
C ALA A 148 -15.15 -1.50 -18.70
N CYS A 149 -13.99 -0.91 -18.47
CA CYS A 149 -13.64 -0.28 -17.20
C CYS A 149 -12.93 1.05 -17.48
N VAL A 150 -13.25 2.06 -16.69
CA VAL A 150 -12.67 3.40 -16.78
C VAL A 150 -12.25 3.88 -15.39
N ARG A 151 -11.25 4.75 -15.34
CA ARG A 151 -10.88 5.51 -14.14
C ARG A 151 -11.28 6.97 -14.33
N ILE A 152 -11.94 7.55 -13.35
CA ILE A 152 -12.33 8.96 -13.33
C ILE A 152 -11.51 9.68 -12.27
N GLY A 153 -10.79 10.71 -12.69
CA GLY A 153 -10.19 11.72 -11.82
C GLY A 153 -10.98 13.02 -11.88
N ARG A 154 -10.66 13.95 -10.99
CA ARG A 154 -11.20 15.31 -10.98
C ARG A 154 -10.07 16.29 -10.73
N ASN A 155 -9.83 17.18 -11.69
CA ASN A 155 -8.81 18.21 -11.53
C ASN A 155 -9.22 19.17 -10.41
N VAL A 156 -8.37 19.32 -9.40
CA VAL A 156 -8.66 20.14 -8.21
C VAL A 156 -8.75 21.65 -8.49
N GLU A 157 -8.12 22.13 -9.57
CA GLU A 157 -8.13 23.54 -9.95
C GLU A 157 -9.36 23.90 -10.80
N THR A 158 -9.72 23.04 -11.75
CA THR A 158 -10.82 23.30 -12.71
C THR A 158 -12.15 22.68 -12.29
N GLY A 159 -12.13 21.64 -11.46
CA GLY A 159 -13.30 20.84 -11.10
C GLY A 159 -13.77 19.88 -12.21
N GLU A 160 -13.05 19.79 -13.32
CA GLU A 160 -13.42 18.95 -14.47
C GLU A 160 -13.06 17.48 -14.26
N PHE A 161 -13.93 16.58 -14.71
CA PHE A 161 -13.68 15.14 -14.69
C PHE A 161 -12.75 14.73 -15.84
N ILE A 162 -11.79 13.86 -15.53
CA ILE A 162 -10.80 13.33 -16.46
C ILE A 162 -10.99 11.82 -16.58
N VAL A 163 -11.12 11.30 -17.80
CA VAL A 163 -11.20 9.86 -18.06
C VAL A 163 -9.80 9.27 -18.24
N ASN A 164 -9.57 8.12 -17.61
CA ASN A 164 -8.34 7.34 -17.59
C ASN A 164 -7.09 8.19 -17.35
N PRO A 165 -7.05 8.99 -16.26
CA PRO A 165 -5.99 9.97 -15.98
C PRO A 165 -4.59 9.34 -16.00
N THR A 166 -3.60 10.08 -16.50
CA THR A 166 -2.17 9.73 -16.41
C THR A 166 -1.73 9.69 -14.94
N TYR A 167 -0.53 9.18 -14.65
CA TYR A 167 0.00 9.24 -13.29
C TYR A 167 0.08 10.67 -12.75
N GLU A 168 0.53 11.64 -13.57
CA GLU A 168 0.60 13.06 -13.22
C GLU A 168 -0.78 13.70 -13.01
N GLU A 169 -1.77 13.37 -13.86
CA GLU A 169 -3.15 13.85 -13.68
C GLU A 169 -3.79 13.29 -12.40
N ARG A 170 -3.41 12.07 -12.00
CA ARG A 170 -3.89 11.44 -10.75
C ARG A 170 -3.30 12.08 -9.51
N GLU A 171 -2.04 12.51 -9.55
CA GLU A 171 -1.40 13.24 -8.44
C GLU A 171 -2.07 14.59 -8.20
N ASN A 172 -2.66 15.20 -9.23
CA ASN A 172 -3.41 16.47 -9.15
C ASN A 172 -4.94 16.27 -9.06
N SER A 173 -5.38 15.12 -8.57
CA SER A 173 -6.80 14.75 -8.50
C SER A 173 -7.23 14.43 -7.07
N ASP A 174 -8.37 14.97 -6.64
CA ASP A 174 -8.99 14.63 -5.35
C ASP A 174 -9.89 13.39 -5.41
N LEU A 175 -9.94 12.73 -6.57
CA LEU A 175 -10.74 11.53 -6.83
C LEU A 175 -9.95 10.50 -7.66
N ASP A 176 -10.00 9.24 -7.26
CA ASP A 176 -9.56 8.09 -8.04
C ASP A 176 -10.69 7.06 -8.04
N LEU A 177 -11.58 7.15 -9.05
CA LEU A 177 -12.80 6.36 -9.17
C LEU A 177 -12.71 5.37 -10.32
N GLU A 178 -12.58 4.08 -10.04
CA GLU A 178 -12.65 2.99 -11.01
C GLU A 178 -14.10 2.51 -11.16
N LEU A 179 -14.57 2.38 -12.39
CA LEU A 179 -15.93 1.96 -12.74
C LEU A 179 -15.85 0.87 -13.81
N GLY A 180 -16.46 -0.29 -13.53
CA GLY A 180 -16.58 -1.40 -14.47
C GLY A 180 -18.04 -1.70 -14.78
N GLY A 181 -18.35 -2.02 -16.04
CA GLY A 181 -19.73 -2.24 -16.45
C GLY A 181 -19.93 -2.38 -17.96
N SER A 182 -21.20 -2.39 -18.37
CA SER A 182 -21.62 -2.28 -19.77
C SER A 182 -22.05 -0.85 -20.11
N ALA A 183 -22.53 -0.64 -21.34
CA ALA A 183 -22.94 0.68 -21.81
C ALA A 183 -24.07 1.32 -21.00
N ASP A 184 -24.93 0.51 -20.37
CA ASP A 184 -26.13 0.98 -19.67
C ASP A 184 -26.11 0.65 -18.16
N PHE A 185 -25.02 0.05 -17.68
CA PHE A 185 -24.99 -0.53 -16.35
C PHE A 185 -23.61 -0.54 -15.68
N ILE A 186 -23.54 -0.04 -14.44
CA ILE A 186 -22.37 -0.15 -13.56
C ILE A 186 -22.49 -1.44 -12.73
N SER A 187 -21.57 -2.38 -12.95
CA SER A 187 -21.46 -3.60 -12.16
C SER A 187 -20.48 -3.47 -11.00
N MET A 188 -19.48 -2.60 -11.12
CA MET A 188 -18.38 -2.50 -10.17
C MET A 188 -17.95 -1.05 -9.97
N VAL A 189 -17.71 -0.67 -8.71
CA VAL A 189 -17.04 0.57 -8.34
C VAL A 189 -15.93 0.30 -7.32
N GLU A 190 -14.81 1.01 -7.47
CA GLU A 190 -13.75 1.15 -6.47
C GLU A 190 -13.21 2.58 -6.48
N ALA A 191 -13.30 3.30 -5.37
CA ALA A 191 -12.94 4.71 -5.29
C ALA A 191 -12.06 5.01 -4.07
N GLY A 192 -11.07 5.88 -4.26
CA GLY A 192 -10.43 6.67 -3.20
C GLY A 192 -10.66 8.15 -3.47
N ALA A 193 -10.82 8.97 -2.44
CA ALA A 193 -11.11 10.40 -2.60
C ALA A 193 -10.67 11.26 -1.40
N GLU A 194 -10.39 12.54 -1.62
CA GLU A 194 -10.01 13.49 -0.57
C GLU A 194 -11.24 14.18 0.04
N GLU A 195 -12.04 13.43 0.79
CA GLU A 195 -13.23 13.95 1.49
C GLU A 195 -14.26 14.61 0.54
N ILE A 196 -14.55 14.00 -0.62
CA ILE A 196 -15.51 14.57 -1.60
C ILE A 196 -16.97 14.35 -1.19
N SER A 197 -17.88 15.20 -1.68
CA SER A 197 -19.31 15.08 -1.36
C SER A 197 -19.98 13.87 -2.01
N GLU A 198 -21.10 13.41 -1.44
CA GLU A 198 -21.94 12.37 -2.06
C GLU A 198 -22.43 12.78 -3.46
N ASP A 199 -22.76 14.06 -3.66
CA ASP A 199 -23.26 14.59 -4.93
C ASP A 199 -22.17 14.58 -6.01
N ASP A 200 -20.94 14.97 -5.66
CA ASP A 200 -19.81 14.93 -6.58
C ASP A 200 -19.44 13.50 -6.96
N MET A 201 -19.43 12.58 -5.99
CA MET A 201 -19.22 11.16 -6.24
C MET A 201 -20.28 10.60 -7.21
N LEU A 202 -21.55 10.97 -7.01
CA LEU A 202 -22.64 10.57 -7.90
C LEU A 202 -22.50 11.18 -9.30
N ALA A 203 -22.07 12.44 -9.41
CA ALA A 203 -21.80 13.09 -10.68
C ALA A 203 -20.65 12.39 -11.43
N ALA A 204 -19.58 12.01 -10.72
CA ALA A 204 -18.47 11.27 -11.29
C ALA A 204 -18.90 9.87 -11.79
N MET A 205 -19.77 9.17 -11.05
CA MET A 205 -20.33 7.89 -11.49
C MET A 205 -21.19 8.03 -12.75
N LYS A 206 -21.99 9.09 -12.87
CA LYS A 206 -22.79 9.38 -14.08
C LYS A 206 -21.89 9.62 -15.29
N PHE A 207 -20.91 10.51 -15.14
CA PHE A 207 -19.93 10.78 -16.19
C PHE A 207 -19.15 9.51 -16.59
N GLY A 208 -18.79 8.68 -15.61
CA GLY A 208 -18.16 7.40 -15.89
C GLY A 208 -19.04 6.40 -16.62
N GLN A 209 -20.35 6.36 -16.37
CA GLN A 209 -21.30 5.54 -17.16
C GLN A 209 -21.34 5.98 -18.63
N GLU A 210 -21.28 7.29 -18.90
CA GLU A 210 -21.19 7.82 -20.27
C GLU A 210 -19.88 7.36 -20.94
N ALA A 211 -18.77 7.38 -20.20
CA ALA A 211 -17.49 6.88 -20.69
C ALA A 211 -17.51 5.36 -20.95
N LEU A 212 -18.12 4.56 -20.06
CA LEU A 212 -18.32 3.13 -20.29
C LEU A 212 -19.06 2.86 -21.60
N ALA A 213 -20.15 3.59 -21.86
CA ALA A 213 -20.91 3.48 -23.10
C ALA A 213 -20.06 3.76 -24.34
N ALA A 214 -19.25 4.83 -24.31
CA ALA A 214 -18.36 5.17 -25.42
C ALA A 214 -17.29 4.09 -25.68
N PHE A 215 -16.71 3.50 -24.63
CA PHE A 215 -15.73 2.41 -24.78
C PHE A 215 -16.36 1.09 -25.22
N CYS A 216 -17.59 0.78 -24.79
CA CYS A 216 -18.37 -0.35 -25.30
C CYS A 216 -18.64 -0.18 -26.80
N GLN A 217 -19.04 1.02 -27.25
CA GLN A 217 -19.23 1.31 -28.67
C GLN A 217 -17.93 1.13 -29.46
N ALA A 218 -16.79 1.59 -28.96
CA ALA A 218 -15.50 1.40 -29.63
C ALA A 218 -15.15 -0.09 -29.81
N GLN A 219 -15.51 -0.94 -28.85
CA GLN A 219 -15.36 -2.40 -28.97
C GLN A 219 -16.26 -2.98 -30.06
N ASP A 220 -17.54 -2.59 -30.11
CA ASP A 220 -18.48 -3.06 -31.13
C ASP A 220 -18.02 -2.70 -32.54
N GLU A 221 -17.51 -1.48 -32.73
CA GLU A 221 -16.97 -1.06 -34.02
C GLU A 221 -15.71 -1.86 -34.40
N PHE A 222 -14.81 -2.15 -33.44
CA PHE A 222 -13.65 -3.01 -33.69
C PHE A 222 -14.06 -4.44 -34.05
N VAL A 223 -15.07 -5.00 -33.37
CA VAL A 223 -15.62 -6.32 -33.69
C VAL A 223 -16.16 -6.35 -35.11
N ALA A 224 -16.90 -5.32 -35.53
CA ALA A 224 -17.40 -5.22 -36.90
C ALA A 224 -16.27 -5.18 -37.95
N GLU A 225 -15.20 -4.41 -37.70
CA GLU A 225 -14.01 -4.38 -38.55
C GLU A 225 -13.30 -5.74 -38.58
N TRP A 226 -13.23 -6.41 -37.43
CA TRP A 226 -12.63 -7.74 -37.31
C TRP A 226 -13.40 -8.78 -38.13
N GLU A 227 -14.73 -8.77 -38.08
CA GLU A 227 -15.59 -9.69 -38.84
C GLU A 227 -15.51 -9.48 -40.35
N GLN A 228 -15.30 -8.24 -40.80
CA GLN A 228 -15.08 -7.95 -42.22
C GLN A 228 -13.81 -8.61 -42.76
N VAL A 229 -12.76 -8.71 -41.93
CA VAL A 229 -11.46 -9.27 -42.33
C VAL A 229 -11.37 -10.77 -42.09
N ASN A 230 -11.90 -11.26 -40.97
CA ASN A 230 -11.73 -12.64 -40.52
C ASN A 230 -13.00 -13.52 -40.66
N GLY A 231 -14.12 -12.92 -41.07
CA GLY A 231 -15.42 -13.58 -41.14
C GLY A 231 -16.20 -13.47 -39.83
N ALA A 232 -17.48 -13.86 -39.87
CA ALA A 232 -18.39 -13.79 -38.72
C ALA A 232 -17.89 -14.62 -37.54
N ILE A 233 -18.05 -14.08 -36.33
CA ILE A 233 -17.69 -14.76 -35.09
C ILE A 233 -18.68 -15.90 -34.84
N VAL A 234 -18.15 -17.12 -34.72
CA VAL A 234 -18.96 -18.29 -34.39
C VAL A 234 -19.10 -18.40 -32.89
N LYS A 235 -20.31 -18.15 -32.37
CA LYS A 235 -20.64 -18.36 -30.95
C LYS A 235 -20.47 -19.84 -30.61
N LYS A 236 -19.77 -20.10 -29.51
CA LYS A 236 -19.58 -21.44 -28.95
C LYS A 236 -20.74 -21.76 -28.02
N GLU A 237 -21.19 -23.00 -28.09
CA GLU A 237 -22.21 -23.53 -27.20
C GLU A 237 -21.56 -24.28 -26.04
N TYR A 238 -22.06 -24.02 -24.84
CA TYR A 238 -21.61 -24.68 -23.61
C TYR A 238 -22.84 -25.21 -22.87
N PRO A 239 -22.80 -26.46 -22.36
CA PRO A 239 -23.87 -26.97 -21.53
C PRO A 239 -24.02 -26.14 -20.26
N LEU A 240 -25.22 -25.61 -20.02
CA LEU A 240 -25.57 -24.88 -18.81
C LEU A 240 -26.33 -25.79 -17.85
N ASP A 241 -26.14 -25.60 -16.56
CA ASP A 241 -27.04 -26.18 -15.56
C ASP A 241 -28.42 -25.55 -15.69
N GLN A 242 -29.44 -26.38 -15.85
CA GLN A 242 -30.83 -25.94 -15.88
C GLN A 242 -31.53 -26.38 -14.60
N PRO A 243 -32.47 -25.56 -14.08
CA PRO A 243 -33.30 -25.98 -12.96
C PRO A 243 -34.17 -27.18 -13.35
N VAL A 244 -34.32 -28.15 -12.44
CA VAL A 244 -35.29 -29.23 -12.56
C VAL A 244 -36.57 -28.78 -11.88
N GLU A 245 -37.64 -28.62 -12.67
CA GLU A 245 -38.93 -28.06 -12.23
C GLU A 245 -39.52 -28.85 -11.05
N GLU A 246 -39.53 -30.18 -11.12
CA GLU A 246 -40.01 -31.05 -10.03
C GLU A 246 -39.27 -30.83 -8.70
N VAL A 247 -37.94 -30.69 -8.76
CA VAL A 247 -37.10 -30.42 -7.58
C VAL A 247 -37.43 -29.04 -7.00
N GLN A 248 -37.62 -28.04 -7.86
CA GLN A 248 -37.99 -26.70 -7.45
C GLN A 248 -39.36 -26.68 -6.78
N GLU A 249 -40.38 -27.28 -7.37
CA GLU A 249 -41.74 -27.30 -6.81
C GLU A 249 -41.78 -27.95 -5.43
N ARG A 250 -41.15 -29.13 -5.28
CA ARG A 250 -41.08 -29.85 -3.99
C ARG A 250 -40.38 -29.02 -2.92
N ILE A 251 -39.22 -28.42 -3.24
CA ILE A 251 -38.47 -27.62 -2.27
C ILE A 251 -39.22 -26.33 -1.92
N PHE A 252 -39.79 -25.63 -2.90
CA PHE A 252 -40.48 -24.36 -2.66
C PHE A 252 -41.79 -24.51 -1.88
N ALA A 253 -42.35 -25.72 -1.77
CA ALA A 253 -43.45 -26.01 -0.86
C ALA A 253 -43.13 -25.71 0.62
N HIS A 254 -41.84 -25.73 1.00
CA HIS A 254 -41.38 -25.43 2.36
C HIS A 254 -41.06 -23.94 2.60
N TYR A 255 -41.60 -23.05 1.77
CA TYR A 255 -41.36 -21.60 1.89
C TYR A 255 -41.67 -21.05 3.28
N ASP A 256 -42.83 -21.41 3.86
CA ASP A 256 -43.26 -20.89 5.17
C ASP A 256 -42.34 -21.38 6.30
N GLU A 257 -41.88 -22.63 6.22
CA GLU A 257 -40.93 -23.20 7.18
C GLU A 257 -39.57 -22.50 7.08
N MET A 258 -39.09 -22.23 5.86
CA MET A 258 -37.85 -21.48 5.63
C MET A 258 -37.95 -20.05 6.15
N ALA A 259 -39.07 -19.37 5.87
CA ALA A 259 -39.32 -18.01 6.36
C ALA A 259 -39.33 -17.96 7.89
N ALA A 260 -39.89 -18.97 8.56
CA ALA A 260 -39.85 -19.08 10.02
C ALA A 260 -38.44 -19.36 10.56
N ALA A 261 -37.68 -20.25 9.92
CA ALA A 261 -36.31 -20.59 10.31
C ALA A 261 -35.34 -19.40 10.21
N LEU A 262 -35.56 -18.50 9.24
CA LEU A 262 -34.75 -17.31 9.01
C LEU A 262 -34.94 -16.22 10.08
N ARG A 263 -36.04 -16.23 10.84
CA ARG A 263 -36.34 -15.23 11.88
C ARG A 263 -35.65 -15.58 13.20
N ASP A 264 -34.35 -15.31 13.24
CA ASP A 264 -33.54 -15.42 14.46
C ASP A 264 -32.39 -14.40 14.44
N ALA A 265 -32.27 -13.64 15.53
CA ALA A 265 -31.26 -12.60 15.68
C ALA A 265 -29.85 -13.15 15.83
N ASP A 266 -29.67 -14.33 16.41
CA ASP A 266 -28.34 -14.93 16.55
C ASP A 266 -27.93 -15.68 15.28
N LYS A 267 -26.78 -15.32 14.72
CA LYS A 267 -26.24 -15.92 13.48
C LYS A 267 -26.09 -17.44 13.57
N LEU A 268 -25.48 -17.95 14.64
CA LEU A 268 -25.16 -19.38 14.73
C LEU A 268 -26.43 -20.20 14.95
N SER A 269 -27.35 -19.71 15.79
CA SER A 269 -28.67 -20.33 15.97
C SER A 269 -29.46 -20.37 14.67
N ARG A 270 -29.50 -19.25 13.93
CA ARG A 270 -30.16 -19.17 12.63
C ARG A 270 -29.60 -20.15 11.62
N ILE A 271 -28.27 -20.20 11.47
CA ILE A 271 -27.60 -21.17 10.57
C ILE A 271 -27.98 -22.59 10.97
N GLY A 272 -27.93 -22.93 12.26
CA GLY A 272 -28.32 -24.26 12.73
C GLY A 272 -29.76 -24.64 12.38
N LYS A 273 -30.72 -23.71 12.52
CA LYS A 273 -32.13 -23.93 12.15
C LYS A 273 -32.31 -24.12 10.64
N VAL A 274 -31.69 -23.26 9.83
CA VAL A 274 -31.76 -23.32 8.37
C VAL A 274 -31.13 -24.60 7.83
N GLU A 275 -29.95 -24.99 8.34
CA GLU A 275 -29.29 -26.23 7.89
C GLU A 275 -30.08 -27.47 8.34
N ALA A 276 -30.64 -27.50 9.55
CA ALA A 276 -31.51 -28.60 9.99
C ALA A 276 -32.76 -28.73 9.10
N LEU A 277 -33.36 -27.62 8.67
CA LEU A 277 -34.48 -27.62 7.72
C LEU A 277 -34.05 -28.07 6.32
N LYS A 278 -32.90 -27.62 5.82
CA LYS A 278 -32.35 -28.08 4.53
C LYS A 278 -32.10 -29.59 4.54
N GLU A 279 -31.56 -30.12 5.65
CA GLU A 279 -31.36 -31.56 5.83
C GLU A 279 -32.68 -32.32 5.87
N SER A 280 -33.71 -31.81 6.56
CA SER A 280 -35.02 -32.46 6.59
C SER A 280 -35.69 -32.49 5.22
N ILE A 281 -35.67 -31.37 4.47
CA ILE A 281 -36.21 -31.30 3.11
C ILE A 281 -35.43 -32.24 2.18
N ARG A 282 -34.09 -32.29 2.29
CA ARG A 282 -33.27 -33.20 1.50
C ARG A 282 -33.61 -34.68 1.78
N ALA A 283 -33.94 -35.02 3.03
CA ALA A 283 -34.31 -36.38 3.41
C ALA A 283 -35.66 -36.85 2.83
N GLU A 284 -36.48 -35.94 2.30
CA GLU A 284 -37.72 -36.29 1.58
C GLU A 284 -37.47 -36.84 0.17
N PHE A 285 -36.26 -36.65 -0.37
CA PHE A 285 -35.84 -37.22 -1.65
C PHE A 285 -35.26 -38.63 -1.47
N THR A 286 -35.62 -39.57 -2.35
CA THR A 286 -35.07 -40.94 -2.30
C THR A 286 -33.56 -40.94 -2.56
N GLU A 287 -32.86 -42.03 -2.23
CA GLU A 287 -31.42 -42.14 -2.51
C GLU A 287 -31.12 -42.02 -4.01
N GLU A 288 -31.99 -42.55 -4.88
CA GLU A 288 -31.84 -42.40 -6.33
C GLU A 288 -32.04 -40.94 -6.78
N GLU A 289 -33.04 -40.24 -6.23
CA GLU A 289 -33.30 -38.83 -6.52
C GLU A 289 -32.15 -37.93 -6.05
N GLN A 290 -31.62 -38.17 -4.84
CA GLN A 290 -30.48 -37.41 -4.31
C GLN A 290 -29.21 -37.62 -5.14
N SER A 291 -29.02 -38.81 -5.70
CA SER A 291 -27.90 -39.12 -6.60
C SER A 291 -28.11 -38.48 -7.98
N ALA A 292 -29.32 -38.55 -8.52
CA ALA A 292 -29.66 -37.96 -9.82
C ALA A 292 -29.63 -36.42 -9.80
N TRP A 293 -29.95 -35.81 -8.66
CA TRP A 293 -30.09 -34.37 -8.46
C TRP A 293 -29.12 -33.82 -7.40
N GLU A 294 -27.92 -34.38 -7.35
CA GLU A 294 -26.89 -34.06 -6.33
C GLU A 294 -26.55 -32.56 -6.28
N ARG A 295 -26.78 -31.82 -7.37
CA ARG A 295 -26.52 -30.37 -7.49
C ARG A 295 -27.78 -29.54 -7.41
N GLU A 296 -28.85 -30.01 -8.05
CA GLU A 296 -30.10 -29.30 -8.23
C GLU A 296 -30.80 -29.09 -6.88
N ILE A 297 -30.75 -30.09 -5.99
CA ILE A 297 -31.30 -30.00 -4.64
C ILE A 297 -30.62 -28.89 -3.83
N PRO A 298 -29.28 -28.88 -3.62
CA PRO A 298 -28.60 -27.77 -2.94
C PRO A 298 -28.85 -26.39 -3.56
N VAL A 299 -28.86 -26.30 -4.89
CA VAL A 299 -29.12 -25.03 -5.60
C VAL A 299 -30.55 -24.54 -5.35
N ALA A 300 -31.55 -25.44 -5.40
CA ALA A 300 -32.94 -25.09 -5.14
C ALA A 300 -33.18 -24.70 -3.68
N LEU A 301 -32.58 -25.40 -2.71
CA LEU A 301 -32.61 -25.03 -1.29
C LEU A 301 -32.04 -23.62 -1.05
N LYS A 302 -30.93 -23.29 -1.69
CA LYS A 302 -30.33 -21.95 -1.64
C LYS A 302 -31.23 -20.89 -2.28
N LYS A 303 -31.91 -21.22 -3.38
CA LYS A 303 -32.89 -20.32 -4.04
C LYS A 303 -34.11 -20.08 -3.15
N LEU A 304 -34.59 -21.11 -2.44
CA LEU A 304 -35.67 -20.99 -1.46
C LEU A 304 -35.28 -20.03 -0.33
N GLU A 305 -34.11 -20.23 0.27
CA GLU A 305 -33.56 -19.36 1.30
C GLU A 305 -33.45 -17.90 0.80
N LYS A 306 -32.94 -17.71 -0.43
CA LYS A 306 -32.87 -16.40 -1.09
C LYS A 306 -34.25 -15.76 -1.20
N LYS A 307 -35.24 -16.46 -1.75
CA LYS A 307 -36.59 -15.92 -1.96
C LYS A 307 -37.26 -15.58 -0.62
N ALA A 308 -37.21 -16.47 0.36
CA ALA A 308 -37.80 -16.26 1.68
C ALA A 308 -37.23 -15.04 2.40
N MET A 309 -35.89 -14.88 2.39
CA MET A 309 -35.24 -13.71 3.00
C MET A 309 -35.66 -12.40 2.32
N ARG A 310 -35.67 -12.37 0.98
CA ARG A 310 -35.92 -11.13 0.21
C ARG A 310 -37.36 -10.69 0.30
N THR A 311 -38.30 -11.62 0.16
CA THR A 311 -39.73 -11.33 0.31
C THR A 311 -40.03 -10.82 1.72
N MET A 312 -39.44 -11.42 2.76
CA MET A 312 -39.58 -10.92 4.13
C MET A 312 -39.17 -9.44 4.23
N VAL A 313 -37.96 -9.08 3.80
CA VAL A 313 -37.47 -7.69 3.88
C VAL A 313 -38.38 -6.72 3.11
N VAL A 314 -38.87 -7.12 1.96
CA VAL A 314 -39.64 -6.25 1.05
C VAL A 314 -41.12 -6.12 1.44
N GLU A 315 -41.71 -7.15 2.07
CA GLU A 315 -43.12 -7.15 2.49
C GLU A 315 -43.32 -6.66 3.91
N THR A 316 -42.52 -7.14 4.87
CA THR A 316 -42.69 -6.82 6.29
C THR A 316 -41.87 -5.60 6.70
N GLY A 317 -40.81 -5.26 5.94
CA GLY A 317 -39.82 -4.25 6.34
C GLY A 317 -38.90 -4.70 7.47
N GLU A 318 -39.01 -5.97 7.89
CA GLU A 318 -38.24 -6.58 8.97
C GLU A 318 -37.10 -7.41 8.39
N ARG A 319 -35.91 -7.29 8.98
CA ARG A 319 -34.73 -8.07 8.61
C ARG A 319 -34.66 -9.38 9.39
N VAL A 320 -33.74 -10.26 8.98
CA VAL A 320 -33.53 -11.58 9.61
C VAL A 320 -33.19 -11.50 11.10
N ASP A 321 -32.69 -10.37 11.57
CA ASP A 321 -32.38 -10.10 12.97
C ASP A 321 -33.37 -9.17 13.67
N GLY A 322 -34.51 -8.87 13.04
CA GLY A 322 -35.58 -8.03 13.58
C GLY A 322 -35.37 -6.52 13.39
N ARG A 323 -34.23 -6.10 12.82
CA ARG A 323 -33.93 -4.67 12.58
C ARG A 323 -34.76 -4.08 11.45
N ALA A 324 -34.94 -2.76 11.51
CA ALA A 324 -35.37 -1.98 10.37
C ALA A 324 -34.26 -1.86 9.30
N ALA A 325 -34.65 -1.42 8.09
CA ALA A 325 -33.75 -1.28 6.95
C ALA A 325 -32.62 -0.28 7.19
N ASP A 326 -32.83 0.76 7.99
CA ASP A 326 -31.88 1.83 8.33
C ASP A 326 -31.18 1.66 9.68
N GLU A 327 -31.55 0.64 10.46
CA GLU A 327 -31.02 0.43 11.79
C GLU A 327 -29.63 -0.22 11.79
N ILE A 328 -28.71 0.38 12.54
CA ILE A 328 -27.32 -0.07 12.70
C ILE A 328 -27.20 -0.95 13.94
N ARG A 329 -26.42 -2.03 13.85
CA ARG A 329 -26.23 -2.97 14.98
C ARG A 329 -25.56 -2.27 16.17
N PRO A 330 -25.72 -2.81 17.40
CA PRO A 330 -25.03 -2.30 18.57
C PRO A 330 -23.52 -2.18 18.36
N ILE A 331 -22.94 -1.05 18.78
CA ILE A 331 -21.52 -0.73 18.62
C ILE A 331 -20.85 -0.74 19.99
N MET A 332 -19.71 -1.42 20.07
CA MET A 332 -18.78 -1.32 21.19
C MET A 332 -17.42 -0.85 20.65
N VAL A 333 -16.86 0.14 21.33
CA VAL A 333 -15.57 0.73 21.01
C VAL A 333 -14.68 0.65 22.25
N LYS A 334 -13.43 0.25 22.07
CA LYS A 334 -12.37 0.39 23.09
C LYS A 334 -11.11 0.92 22.43
N ASP A 335 -10.60 2.05 22.93
CA ASP A 335 -9.24 2.50 22.68
C ASP A 335 -8.27 1.79 23.64
N ASN A 336 -6.96 1.87 23.37
CA ASN A 336 -5.92 1.35 24.25
C ASN A 336 -6.17 -0.10 24.73
N TYR A 337 -6.62 -0.97 23.82
CA TYR A 337 -6.98 -2.33 24.16
C TYR A 337 -5.77 -3.18 24.56
N LEU A 338 -4.62 -2.96 23.91
CA LEU A 338 -3.39 -3.70 24.16
C LEU A 338 -2.35 -2.84 24.88
N PRO A 339 -1.70 -3.37 25.94
CA PRO A 339 -0.56 -2.71 26.54
C PRO A 339 0.66 -2.76 25.62
N LEU A 340 1.58 -1.82 25.79
CA LEU A 340 2.91 -1.73 25.15
C LEU A 340 2.94 -1.49 23.63
N VAL A 341 1.88 -1.82 22.88
CA VAL A 341 1.79 -1.45 21.45
C VAL A 341 1.66 0.08 21.30
N HIS A 342 2.06 0.61 20.15
CA HIS A 342 2.09 2.06 19.93
C HIS A 342 0.68 2.66 19.86
N GLY A 343 -0.29 1.91 19.35
CA GLY A 343 -1.71 2.25 19.40
C GLY A 343 -2.57 1.02 19.15
N SER A 344 -3.79 0.99 19.69
CA SER A 344 -4.74 -0.11 19.47
C SER A 344 -6.19 0.34 19.56
N GLY A 345 -7.04 -0.26 18.74
CA GLY A 345 -8.48 -0.04 18.75
C GLY A 345 -9.23 -1.34 18.55
N LEU A 346 -10.12 -1.68 19.50
CA LEU A 346 -11.08 -2.77 19.34
C LEU A 346 -12.43 -2.15 18.94
N PHE A 347 -12.87 -2.46 17.74
CA PHE A 347 -14.16 -2.04 17.22
C PHE A 347 -15.06 -3.26 17.02
N GLN A 348 -16.26 -3.22 17.59
CA GLN A 348 -17.29 -4.23 17.38
C GLN A 348 -18.60 -3.57 16.96
N ARG A 349 -19.22 -4.13 15.92
CA ARG A 349 -20.55 -3.78 15.45
C ARG A 349 -21.36 -5.06 15.24
N GLY A 350 -22.32 -5.31 16.12
CA GLY A 350 -23.02 -6.59 16.21
C GLY A 350 -22.05 -7.76 16.40
N GLN A 351 -22.13 -8.75 15.52
CA GLN A 351 -21.24 -9.94 15.49
C GLN A 351 -20.08 -9.78 14.48
N THR A 352 -19.62 -8.54 14.27
CA THR A 352 -18.38 -8.23 13.55
C THR A 352 -17.46 -7.48 14.48
N GLN A 353 -16.30 -8.06 14.77
CA GLN A 353 -15.31 -7.50 15.70
C GLN A 353 -13.94 -7.50 15.04
N VAL A 354 -13.24 -6.36 15.11
CA VAL A 354 -11.89 -6.19 14.58
C VAL A 354 -11.01 -5.53 15.63
N LEU A 355 -9.84 -6.12 15.85
CA LEU A 355 -8.76 -5.54 16.63
C LEU A 355 -7.71 -4.97 15.68
N SER A 356 -7.57 -3.64 15.67
CA SER A 356 -6.54 -2.97 14.89
C SER A 356 -5.39 -2.54 15.80
N VAL A 357 -4.16 -2.75 15.34
CA VAL A 357 -2.93 -2.46 16.08
C VAL A 357 -2.02 -1.60 15.22
N LEU A 358 -1.59 -0.47 15.77
CA LEU A 358 -0.64 0.46 15.17
C LEU A 358 0.79 0.13 15.60
N SER A 359 1.71 0.17 14.64
CA SER A 359 3.15 0.25 14.85
C SER A 359 3.70 1.45 14.07
N LEU A 360 4.64 2.14 14.69
CA LEU A 360 5.34 3.32 14.14
C LEU A 360 6.81 2.96 14.02
N GLY A 361 7.40 3.26 12.87
CA GLY A 361 8.81 3.06 12.58
C GLY A 361 9.43 4.33 12.00
N MET A 362 10.74 4.27 11.77
CA MET A 362 11.47 5.30 11.00
C MET A 362 10.98 5.33 9.56
N LEU A 363 11.14 6.45 8.86
CA LEU A 363 10.73 6.59 7.46
C LEU A 363 11.38 5.56 6.53
N ASN A 364 12.64 5.19 6.80
CA ASN A 364 13.35 4.16 6.03
C ASN A 364 12.80 2.73 6.22
N GLU A 365 11.91 2.51 7.20
CA GLU A 365 11.15 1.27 7.39
C GLU A 365 9.85 1.24 6.56
N GLY A 366 9.58 2.29 5.78
CA GLY A 366 8.53 2.29 4.76
C GLY A 366 8.69 1.13 3.77
N GLN A 367 7.58 0.62 3.28
CA GLN A 367 7.58 -0.52 2.36
C GLN A 367 8.09 -0.06 0.99
N ARG A 368 9.18 -0.65 0.50
CA ARG A 368 9.62 -0.49 -0.89
C ARG A 368 8.79 -1.38 -1.81
N LEU A 369 8.33 -0.81 -2.92
CA LEU A 369 7.56 -1.51 -3.95
C LEU A 369 8.46 -1.84 -5.13
N ASP A 370 8.53 -3.12 -5.48
CA ASP A 370 9.15 -3.61 -6.71
C ASP A 370 8.02 -4.04 -7.65
N THR A 371 7.40 -3.06 -8.34
CA THR A 371 6.28 -3.24 -9.28
C THR A 371 6.60 -2.56 -10.61
N ILE A 372 5.72 -2.61 -11.62
CA ILE A 372 5.90 -1.84 -12.89
C ILE A 372 5.35 -0.41 -12.83
N GLU A 373 4.69 -0.03 -11.73
CA GLU A 373 4.24 1.35 -11.52
C GLU A 373 5.43 2.28 -11.19
N PRO A 374 5.28 3.60 -11.42
CA PRO A 374 6.27 4.60 -11.02
C PRO A 374 6.45 4.71 -9.50
N THR A 375 5.43 4.36 -8.71
CA THR A 375 5.46 4.45 -7.25
C THR A 375 6.47 3.46 -6.65
N GLU A 376 7.48 4.00 -5.96
CA GLU A 376 8.60 3.20 -5.43
C GLU A 376 8.40 2.71 -3.99
N GLY A 377 7.41 3.23 -3.25
CA GLY A 377 7.20 2.85 -1.86
C GLY A 377 5.88 3.32 -1.24
N LYS A 378 5.62 2.83 -0.02
CA LYS A 378 4.51 3.22 0.84
C LYS A 378 5.00 3.57 2.24
N ARG A 379 4.62 4.76 2.72
CA ARG A 379 4.81 5.17 4.12
C ARG A 379 3.73 4.59 5.04
N TYR A 380 2.50 4.46 4.53
CA TYR A 380 1.39 3.83 5.23
C TYR A 380 1.17 2.42 4.70
N MET A 381 1.11 1.45 5.61
CA MET A 381 0.88 0.04 5.30
C MET A 381 -0.34 -0.45 6.08
N HIS A 382 -1.40 -0.84 5.37
CA HIS A 382 -2.55 -1.50 6.00
C HIS A 382 -2.54 -2.99 5.69
N HIS A 383 -2.45 -3.81 6.74
CA HIS A 383 -2.62 -5.25 6.61
C HIS A 383 -3.94 -5.69 7.23
N TYR A 384 -4.62 -6.58 6.52
CA TYR A 384 -5.90 -7.13 6.93
C TYR A 384 -5.81 -8.66 6.94
N ASN A 385 -6.20 -9.26 8.05
CA ASN A 385 -6.17 -10.71 8.26
C ASN A 385 -7.58 -11.24 8.59
N PHE A 386 -7.99 -12.31 7.92
CA PHE A 386 -9.29 -12.96 8.08
C PHE A 386 -9.10 -14.43 8.49
N PRO A 387 -8.79 -14.69 9.78
CA PRO A 387 -8.57 -16.04 10.26
C PRO A 387 -9.89 -16.84 10.27
N PRO A 388 -9.85 -18.18 10.07
CA PRO A 388 -11.06 -18.99 9.93
C PRO A 388 -11.91 -19.04 11.21
N PHE A 389 -11.31 -18.81 12.38
CA PHE A 389 -12.07 -18.74 13.63
C PHE A 389 -13.06 -17.59 13.67
N CYS A 390 -12.86 -16.51 12.90
CA CYS A 390 -13.76 -15.35 12.92
C CYS A 390 -15.13 -15.64 12.30
N THR A 391 -15.24 -16.70 11.48
CA THR A 391 -16.50 -17.23 10.96
C THR A 391 -16.96 -18.49 11.69
N GLY A 392 -16.19 -19.00 12.66
CA GLY A 392 -16.45 -20.26 13.35
C GLY A 392 -16.06 -21.50 12.53
N GLU A 393 -15.22 -21.33 11.51
CA GLU A 393 -14.81 -22.39 10.59
C GLU A 393 -13.38 -22.88 10.89
N THR A 394 -13.02 -24.05 10.33
CA THR A 394 -11.62 -24.49 10.27
C THR A 394 -11.03 -24.18 8.91
N GLY A 395 -9.73 -23.86 8.84
CA GLY A 395 -9.09 -23.51 7.58
C GLY A 395 -7.57 -23.50 7.66
N ARG A 396 -6.91 -23.55 6.50
CA ARG A 396 -5.46 -23.40 6.43
C ARG A 396 -5.07 -21.95 6.73
N MET A 397 -4.19 -21.76 7.71
CA MET A 397 -3.49 -20.51 7.94
C MET A 397 -2.28 -20.43 7.00
N GLY A 398 -2.06 -19.28 6.37
CA GLY A 398 -0.98 -19.10 5.40
C GLY A 398 -0.88 -17.67 4.90
N SER A 399 -0.33 -17.49 3.71
CA SER A 399 -0.26 -16.18 3.05
C SER A 399 -1.65 -15.58 2.83
N PRO A 400 -1.80 -14.25 2.92
CA PRO A 400 -3.07 -13.57 2.67
C PRO A 400 -3.68 -13.93 1.32
N LYS A 401 -4.99 -14.18 1.31
CA LYS A 401 -5.78 -14.45 0.10
C LYS A 401 -6.08 -13.14 -0.64
N ARG A 402 -6.51 -13.26 -1.91
CA ARG A 402 -6.92 -12.10 -2.74
C ARG A 402 -7.96 -11.21 -2.05
N ARG A 403 -8.92 -11.81 -1.34
CA ARG A 403 -9.97 -11.06 -0.60
C ARG A 403 -9.40 -10.27 0.58
N GLU A 404 -8.43 -10.83 1.30
CA GLU A 404 -7.78 -10.16 2.42
C GLU A 404 -6.98 -8.94 1.94
N ILE A 405 -6.22 -9.10 0.86
CA ILE A 405 -5.50 -8.00 0.20
C ILE A 405 -6.49 -6.92 -0.29
N GLY A 406 -7.58 -7.32 -0.94
CA GLY A 406 -8.60 -6.38 -1.41
C GLY A 406 -9.29 -5.59 -0.28
N HIS A 407 -9.63 -6.26 0.83
CA HIS A 407 -10.22 -5.58 1.99
C HIS A 407 -9.21 -4.66 2.71
N GLY A 408 -7.94 -5.07 2.81
CA GLY A 408 -6.87 -4.23 3.34
C GLY A 408 -6.67 -2.98 2.50
N ASN A 409 -6.58 -3.13 1.18
CA ASN A 409 -6.45 -2.00 0.25
C ASN A 409 -7.62 -1.01 0.33
N LEU A 410 -8.86 -1.49 0.52
CA LEU A 410 -10.01 -0.60 0.72
C LEU A 410 -9.87 0.24 2.01
N ALA A 411 -9.45 -0.38 3.10
CA ALA A 411 -9.21 0.33 4.36
C ALA A 411 -8.00 1.27 4.27
N GLU A 412 -6.95 0.89 3.52
CA GLU A 412 -5.79 1.74 3.22
C GLU A 412 -6.24 3.00 2.47
N ARG A 413 -6.94 2.82 1.34
CA ARG A 413 -7.52 3.91 0.53
C ARG A 413 -8.40 4.84 1.35
N ALA A 414 -9.18 4.31 2.26
CA ALA A 414 -10.07 5.09 3.12
C ALA A 414 -9.33 6.03 4.11
N LEU A 415 -8.10 5.69 4.48
CA LEU A 415 -7.34 6.39 5.53
C LEU A 415 -6.23 7.28 4.97
N LEU A 416 -5.67 6.96 3.79
CA LEU A 416 -4.65 7.78 3.14
C LEU A 416 -4.98 9.29 3.10
N PRO A 417 -6.21 9.72 2.74
CA PRO A 417 -6.53 11.15 2.61
C PRO A 417 -6.55 11.94 3.93
N VAL A 418 -6.57 11.25 5.07
CA VAL A 418 -6.58 11.88 6.40
C VAL A 418 -5.25 11.74 7.13
N LEU A 419 -4.26 11.06 6.55
CA LEU A 419 -2.95 10.94 7.17
C LEU A 419 -2.20 12.28 7.12
N PRO A 420 -1.41 12.59 8.17
CA PRO A 420 -0.58 13.78 8.18
C PRO A 420 0.57 13.70 7.17
N ASP A 421 0.99 14.86 6.71
CA ASP A 421 2.18 15.01 5.88
C ASP A 421 3.43 14.43 6.55
N GLU A 422 4.42 14.05 5.76
CA GLU A 422 5.67 13.49 6.26
C GLU A 422 6.44 14.48 7.14
N ASN A 423 6.38 15.77 6.82
CA ASN A 423 7.05 16.80 7.60
C ASN A 423 6.40 17.03 8.97
N GLU A 424 5.08 16.81 9.07
CA GLU A 424 4.34 16.92 10.33
C GLU A 424 4.53 15.69 11.21
N PHE A 425 4.51 14.50 10.60
CA PHE A 425 4.57 13.24 11.34
C PHE A 425 5.53 12.24 10.68
N PRO A 426 6.85 12.39 10.83
CA PRO A 426 7.86 11.67 10.03
C PRO A 426 8.05 10.21 10.44
N TYR A 427 7.00 9.40 10.36
CA TYR A 427 6.99 7.98 10.72
C TYR A 427 6.53 7.13 9.54
N ALA A 428 7.11 5.94 9.40
CA ALA A 428 6.43 4.84 8.72
C ALA A 428 5.29 4.34 9.61
N ILE A 429 4.11 4.17 9.04
CA ILE A 429 2.88 3.86 9.77
C ILE A 429 2.39 2.49 9.30
N ARG A 430 2.34 1.51 10.21
CA ARG A 430 1.81 0.18 9.92
C ARG A 430 0.61 -0.08 10.81
N VAL A 431 -0.54 -0.36 10.20
CA VAL A 431 -1.73 -0.82 10.92
C VAL A 431 -2.07 -2.24 10.48
N VAL A 432 -2.28 -3.13 11.44
CA VAL A 432 -2.74 -4.50 11.19
C VAL A 432 -4.12 -4.66 11.80
N SER A 433 -5.09 -5.07 11.00
CA SER A 433 -6.45 -5.37 11.43
C SER A 433 -6.68 -6.87 11.46
N GLU A 434 -6.85 -7.41 12.67
CA GLU A 434 -7.16 -8.81 12.94
C GLU A 434 -8.67 -8.95 13.14
N VAL A 435 -9.34 -9.66 12.23
CA VAL A 435 -10.78 -9.91 12.34
C VAL A 435 -11.03 -11.01 13.37
N MET A 436 -11.71 -10.66 14.46
CA MET A 436 -12.01 -11.56 15.58
C MET A 436 -13.36 -12.26 15.42
N GLU A 437 -14.35 -11.53 14.88
CA GLU A 437 -15.67 -12.05 14.53
C GLU A 437 -16.12 -11.43 13.21
N SER A 438 -16.84 -12.17 12.37
CA SER A 438 -17.39 -11.66 11.12
C SER A 438 -18.82 -12.15 10.87
N ASN A 439 -19.76 -11.20 10.90
CA ASN A 439 -21.14 -11.37 10.45
C ASN A 439 -21.60 -10.18 9.61
N GLY A 440 -20.71 -9.58 8.83
CA GLY A 440 -21.02 -8.43 7.98
C GLY A 440 -19.84 -7.46 7.92
N SER A 441 -19.48 -7.05 6.71
CA SER A 441 -18.36 -6.14 6.37
C SER A 441 -17.32 -5.85 7.46
N SER A 442 -16.45 -6.82 7.70
CA SER A 442 -15.26 -6.64 8.53
C SER A 442 -14.28 -5.62 7.92
N SER A 443 -14.32 -5.33 6.62
CA SER A 443 -13.49 -4.26 6.02
C SER A 443 -13.83 -2.87 6.56
N MET A 444 -15.12 -2.57 6.75
CA MET A 444 -15.56 -1.30 7.34
C MET A 444 -15.24 -1.23 8.83
N ALA A 445 -15.38 -2.36 9.54
CA ALA A 445 -14.93 -2.47 10.93
C ALA A 445 -13.41 -2.28 11.06
N SER A 446 -12.61 -2.77 10.11
CA SER A 446 -11.16 -2.52 10.05
C SER A 446 -10.82 -1.05 9.82
N THR A 447 -11.59 -0.33 9.01
CA THR A 447 -11.40 1.13 8.83
C THR A 447 -11.66 1.87 10.14
N CYS A 448 -12.75 1.53 10.84
CA CYS A 448 -13.10 2.12 12.13
C CYS A 448 -12.05 1.77 13.21
N GLY A 449 -11.68 0.50 13.32
CA GLY A 449 -10.63 0.02 14.24
C GLY A 449 -9.28 0.67 13.97
N SER A 450 -8.91 0.84 12.71
CA SER A 450 -7.64 1.47 12.32
C SER A 450 -7.63 2.95 12.67
N THR A 451 -8.75 3.66 12.46
CA THR A 451 -8.91 5.04 12.92
C THR A 451 -8.69 5.15 14.43
N LEU A 452 -9.31 4.28 15.22
CA LEU A 452 -9.11 4.24 16.68
C LEU A 452 -7.64 3.98 17.05
N ALA A 453 -6.97 3.03 16.37
CA ALA A 453 -5.58 2.71 16.63
C ALA A 453 -4.62 3.86 16.26
N LEU A 454 -4.90 4.60 15.19
CA LEU A 454 -4.17 5.81 14.79
C LEU A 454 -4.33 6.92 15.83
N MET A 455 -5.57 7.22 16.24
CA MET A 455 -5.87 8.23 17.24
C MET A 455 -5.26 7.88 18.62
N ASP A 456 -5.41 6.63 19.06
CA ASP A 456 -4.84 6.13 20.30
C ASP A 456 -3.31 6.13 20.31
N GLY A 457 -2.69 5.96 19.13
CA GLY A 457 -1.25 6.04 18.97
C GLY A 457 -0.67 7.43 18.83
N GLY A 458 -1.52 8.45 18.82
CA GLY A 458 -1.13 9.86 18.68
C GLY A 458 -0.68 10.23 17.27
N VAL A 459 -1.21 9.55 16.26
CA VAL A 459 -1.05 9.99 14.86
C VAL A 459 -2.01 11.17 14.63
N PRO A 460 -1.53 12.35 14.25
CA PRO A 460 -2.37 13.54 14.05
C PRO A 460 -3.12 13.45 12.72
N ILE A 461 -4.08 12.52 12.63
CA ILE A 461 -4.95 12.41 11.47
C ILE A 461 -5.83 13.66 11.35
N LYS A 462 -6.02 14.16 10.12
CA LYS A 462 -6.79 15.37 9.81
C LYS A 462 -8.19 15.32 10.42
N ARG A 463 -8.90 14.20 10.22
CA ARG A 463 -10.20 13.90 10.81
C ARG A 463 -10.39 12.38 10.97
N PRO A 464 -11.16 11.92 11.97
CA PRO A 464 -11.46 10.49 12.12
C PRO A 464 -12.38 9.98 11.01
N VAL A 465 -12.11 8.76 10.53
CA VAL A 465 -12.84 8.10 9.45
C VAL A 465 -13.71 6.98 10.01
N SER A 466 -14.95 6.89 9.53
CA SER A 466 -15.84 5.76 9.80
C SER A 466 -16.27 5.09 8.50
N GLY A 467 -16.77 3.87 8.59
CA GLY A 467 -17.21 3.10 7.44
C GLY A 467 -18.49 2.31 7.69
N ILE A 468 -19.35 2.26 6.69
CA ILE A 468 -20.59 1.47 6.71
C ILE A 468 -20.67 0.59 5.46
N ALA A 469 -21.25 -0.60 5.64
CA ALA A 469 -21.61 -1.45 4.53
C ALA A 469 -23.12 -1.47 4.39
N MET A 470 -23.54 -1.35 3.15
CA MET A 470 -24.90 -1.12 2.76
C MET A 470 -25.25 -2.17 1.71
N GLY A 471 -26.53 -2.48 1.60
CA GLY A 471 -27.01 -3.42 0.60
C GLY A 471 -28.30 -2.97 -0.02
N LEU A 472 -28.72 -3.70 -1.04
CA LEU A 472 -29.94 -3.43 -1.77
C LEU A 472 -30.62 -4.75 -2.11
N ILE A 473 -31.94 -4.77 -1.92
CA ILE A 473 -32.81 -5.87 -2.31
C ILE A 473 -33.90 -5.33 -3.24
N GLN A 474 -34.05 -5.97 -4.40
CA GLN A 474 -35.10 -5.73 -5.37
C GLN A 474 -35.95 -6.98 -5.57
N GLU A 475 -37.15 -6.99 -5.01
CA GLU A 475 -38.07 -8.12 -5.13
C GLU A 475 -39.46 -7.57 -5.50
N GLU A 476 -40.13 -8.22 -6.46
CA GLU A 476 -41.52 -7.89 -6.83
C GLU A 476 -41.74 -6.41 -7.18
N GLY A 477 -40.75 -5.78 -7.83
CA GLY A 477 -40.80 -4.38 -8.26
C GLY A 477 -40.58 -3.36 -7.15
N LYS A 478 -40.34 -3.79 -5.91
CA LYS A 478 -39.98 -2.92 -4.78
C LYS A 478 -38.47 -2.96 -4.56
N THR A 479 -37.91 -1.85 -4.10
CA THR A 479 -36.48 -1.70 -3.80
C THR A 479 -36.31 -1.23 -2.36
N VAL A 480 -35.49 -1.94 -1.58
CA VAL A 480 -35.16 -1.59 -0.19
C VAL A 480 -33.65 -1.45 -0.05
N VAL A 481 -33.21 -0.33 0.52
CA VAL A 481 -31.79 -0.09 0.86
C VAL A 481 -31.57 -0.48 2.32
N LEU A 482 -30.56 -1.32 2.56
CA LEU A 482 -30.21 -1.84 3.87
C LEU A 482 -28.94 -1.17 4.40
N SER A 483 -28.99 -0.71 5.64
CA SER A 483 -27.85 -0.22 6.41
C SER A 483 -27.22 -1.31 7.25
N ASP A 484 -25.90 -1.28 7.34
CA ASP A 484 -25.10 -2.21 8.14
C ASP A 484 -25.48 -3.68 7.88
N ILE A 485 -25.25 -4.12 6.65
CA ILE A 485 -25.63 -5.46 6.19
C ILE A 485 -24.91 -6.58 6.93
N GLN A 486 -25.62 -7.69 7.11
CA GLN A 486 -25.10 -8.95 7.59
C GLN A 486 -24.50 -9.78 6.44
N GLY A 487 -23.69 -10.79 6.77
CA GLY A 487 -23.11 -11.68 5.75
C GLY A 487 -24.16 -12.41 4.89
N LEU A 488 -25.32 -12.73 5.48
CA LEU A 488 -26.44 -13.33 4.76
C LEU A 488 -27.07 -12.36 3.76
N GLU A 489 -27.26 -11.10 4.17
CA GLU A 489 -27.86 -10.04 3.34
C GLU A 489 -26.93 -9.61 2.20
N ASP A 490 -25.61 -9.62 2.41
CA ASP A 490 -24.59 -9.46 1.36
C ASP A 490 -24.68 -10.58 0.31
N PHE A 491 -24.75 -11.83 0.78
CA PHE A 491 -24.75 -12.99 -0.09
C PHE A 491 -26.04 -13.17 -0.91
N LEU A 492 -27.19 -12.82 -0.33
CA LEU A 492 -28.52 -12.98 -0.92
C LEU A 492 -29.13 -11.68 -1.47
N GLY A 493 -28.49 -10.54 -1.22
CA GLY A 493 -28.84 -9.24 -1.78
C GLY A 493 -28.39 -9.10 -3.24
N ASP A 494 -28.80 -8.00 -3.86
CA ASP A 494 -28.49 -7.71 -5.26
C ASP A 494 -27.30 -6.78 -5.44
N MET A 495 -27.04 -5.92 -4.47
CA MET A 495 -25.90 -5.02 -4.47
C MET A 495 -25.33 -4.95 -3.06
N ASP A 496 -24.01 -5.00 -2.96
CA ASP A 496 -23.27 -4.59 -1.77
C ASP A 496 -22.45 -3.36 -2.09
N PHE A 497 -22.59 -2.32 -1.27
CA PHE A 497 -21.77 -1.13 -1.40
C PHE A 497 -21.25 -0.67 -0.04
N LYS A 498 -20.00 -0.25 0.00
CA LYS A 498 -19.25 0.10 1.20
C LYS A 498 -18.80 1.53 1.04
N VAL A 499 -19.03 2.34 2.06
CA VAL A 499 -18.69 3.76 2.02
C VAL A 499 -17.95 4.14 3.29
N THR A 500 -16.79 4.75 3.13
CA THR A 500 -16.01 5.34 4.22
C THR A 500 -15.96 6.84 4.07
N GLY A 501 -15.80 7.56 5.18
CA GLY A 501 -15.68 9.00 5.13
C GLY A 501 -15.53 9.64 6.50
N THR A 502 -15.28 10.93 6.45
CA THR A 502 -15.23 11.83 7.60
C THR A 502 -16.56 12.59 7.71
N THR A 503 -16.59 13.63 8.55
CA THR A 503 -17.71 14.60 8.59
C THR A 503 -17.82 15.45 7.32
N GLU A 504 -16.73 15.58 6.56
CA GLU A 504 -16.67 16.47 5.39
C GLU A 504 -17.00 15.77 4.08
N GLY A 505 -16.78 14.45 3.99
CA GLY A 505 -17.08 13.72 2.77
C GLY A 505 -16.60 12.28 2.76
N ILE A 506 -16.69 11.66 1.58
CA ILE A 506 -16.31 10.29 1.28
C ILE A 506 -14.79 10.22 1.11
N THR A 507 -14.16 9.23 1.74
CA THR A 507 -12.73 8.92 1.54
C THR A 507 -12.49 7.69 0.68
N ALA A 508 -13.42 6.73 0.71
CA ALA A 508 -13.41 5.59 -0.19
C ALA A 508 -14.82 5.05 -0.39
N LEU A 509 -15.04 4.44 -1.56
CA LEU A 509 -16.29 3.79 -1.91
C LEU A 509 -16.01 2.52 -2.69
N GLN A 510 -16.70 1.44 -2.38
CA GLN A 510 -16.64 0.20 -3.16
C GLN A 510 -18.07 -0.28 -3.41
N MET A 511 -18.38 -0.70 -4.63
CA MET A 511 -19.68 -1.26 -4.97
C MET A 511 -19.50 -2.50 -5.84
N ASP A 512 -20.23 -3.55 -5.53
CA ASP A 512 -20.40 -4.74 -6.36
C ASP A 512 -21.92 -4.92 -6.58
N ASN A 513 -22.35 -4.80 -7.84
CA ASN A 513 -23.75 -4.83 -8.22
C ASN A 513 -24.05 -6.02 -9.15
N LYS A 514 -25.07 -6.79 -8.77
CA LYS A 514 -25.58 -7.95 -9.50
C LYS A 514 -27.01 -7.73 -10.01
N ALA A 515 -27.70 -6.67 -9.55
CA ALA A 515 -29.05 -6.34 -9.99
C ALA A 515 -29.01 -5.54 -11.29
N THR A 516 -29.91 -5.86 -12.22
CA THR A 516 -30.24 -4.97 -13.33
C THR A 516 -31.23 -3.88 -12.88
N GLY A 517 -31.21 -2.71 -13.52
CA GLY A 517 -32.19 -1.64 -13.24
C GLY A 517 -31.90 -0.77 -12.02
N LEU A 518 -30.64 -0.74 -11.54
CA LEU A 518 -30.20 0.22 -10.53
C LEU A 518 -30.15 1.63 -11.15
N THR A 519 -31.04 2.52 -10.71
CA THR A 519 -31.05 3.92 -11.15
C THR A 519 -30.16 4.80 -10.28
N PHE A 520 -29.69 5.92 -10.84
CA PHE A 520 -28.93 6.91 -10.06
C PHE A 520 -29.74 7.52 -8.90
N ASP A 521 -31.07 7.53 -8.97
CA ASP A 521 -31.92 7.97 -7.85
C ASP A 521 -31.93 6.96 -6.70
N ILE A 522 -31.81 5.67 -7.00
CA ILE A 522 -31.61 4.63 -5.98
C ILE A 522 -30.24 4.81 -5.34
N LEU A 523 -29.19 5.00 -6.15
CA LEU A 523 -27.83 5.24 -5.67
C LEU A 523 -27.73 6.49 -4.78
N ALA A 524 -28.36 7.60 -5.17
CA ALA A 524 -28.39 8.83 -4.39
C ALA A 524 -29.00 8.61 -3.00
N ARG A 525 -30.14 7.93 -2.93
CA ARG A 525 -30.78 7.56 -1.65
C ARG A 525 -29.87 6.67 -0.81
N ALA A 526 -29.21 5.72 -1.45
CA ALA A 526 -28.32 4.79 -0.78
C ALA A 526 -27.09 5.50 -0.19
N LEU A 527 -26.48 6.44 -0.92
CA LEU A 527 -25.38 7.28 -0.44
C LEU A 527 -25.81 8.17 0.74
N GLN A 528 -26.99 8.76 0.67
CA GLN A 528 -27.53 9.59 1.75
C GLN A 528 -27.75 8.77 3.03
N GLN A 529 -28.37 7.60 2.93
CA GLN A 529 -28.55 6.70 4.07
C GLN A 529 -27.19 6.21 4.60
N ALA A 530 -26.22 5.96 3.72
CA ALA A 530 -24.85 5.63 4.13
C ALA A 530 -24.18 6.77 4.90
N LYS A 531 -24.36 8.03 4.48
CA LYS A 531 -23.84 9.22 5.18
C LYS A 531 -24.35 9.30 6.61
N GLU A 532 -25.65 9.14 6.80
CA GLU A 532 -26.29 9.12 8.12
C GLU A 532 -25.73 7.99 8.98
N GLY A 533 -25.56 6.80 8.40
CA GLY A 533 -25.02 5.67 9.14
C GLY A 533 -23.54 5.79 9.49
N ARG A 534 -22.72 6.36 8.60
CA ARG A 534 -21.32 6.72 8.90
C ARG A 534 -21.26 7.71 10.04
N ALA A 535 -22.05 8.78 10.00
CA ALA A 535 -22.09 9.79 11.06
C ALA A 535 -22.47 9.18 12.43
N PHE A 536 -23.44 8.27 12.46
CA PHE A 536 -23.81 7.55 13.68
C PHE A 536 -22.64 6.71 14.23
N ILE A 537 -21.97 5.93 13.38
CA ILE A 537 -20.82 5.10 13.77
C ILE A 537 -19.67 5.97 14.27
N LEU A 538 -19.37 7.04 13.55
CA LEU A 538 -18.32 8.00 13.89
C LEU A 538 -18.58 8.59 15.28
N GLN A 539 -19.81 9.02 15.57
CA GLN A 539 -20.15 9.56 16.89
C GLN A 539 -19.88 8.54 17.99
N LYS A 540 -20.21 7.26 17.81
CA LYS A 540 -19.91 6.20 18.79
C LYS A 540 -18.41 5.99 19.01
N MET A 541 -17.57 6.24 18.01
CA MET A 541 -16.12 6.23 18.17
C MET A 541 -15.63 7.43 18.96
N LEU A 542 -16.13 8.63 18.63
CA LEU A 542 -15.76 9.89 19.27
C LEU A 542 -16.20 9.96 20.74
N ASP A 543 -17.30 9.29 21.10
CA ASP A 543 -17.74 9.16 22.50
C ASP A 543 -16.68 8.47 23.39
N VAL A 544 -15.78 7.67 22.81
CA VAL A 544 -14.69 6.96 23.52
C VAL A 544 -13.36 7.70 23.37
N ILE A 545 -13.00 8.12 22.15
CA ILE A 545 -11.78 8.87 21.87
C ILE A 545 -12.13 10.11 21.03
N PRO A 546 -12.36 11.29 21.66
CA PRO A 546 -12.85 12.47 20.96
C PRO A 546 -11.87 13.05 19.92
N GLU A 547 -10.56 12.89 20.16
CA GLU A 547 -9.50 13.41 19.30
C GLU A 547 -8.24 12.53 19.37
N PRO A 548 -7.32 12.59 18.39
CA PRO A 548 -6.03 11.92 18.49
C PRO A 548 -5.27 12.33 19.75
N ARG A 549 -4.56 11.40 20.38
CA ARG A 549 -3.71 11.73 21.52
C ARG A 549 -2.62 12.72 21.10
N HIS A 550 -2.32 13.73 21.93
CA HIS A 550 -1.35 14.77 21.60
C HIS A 550 0.11 14.30 21.51
N THR A 551 0.43 13.14 22.09
CA THR A 551 1.78 12.57 22.09
C THR A 551 1.72 11.10 21.75
N THR A 552 2.69 10.63 20.97
CA THR A 552 2.91 9.20 20.78
C THR A 552 3.21 8.51 22.11
N ARG A 553 2.96 7.20 22.19
CA ARG A 553 3.24 6.43 23.40
C ARG A 553 4.74 6.37 23.69
N SER A 554 5.09 6.20 24.96
CA SER A 554 6.49 6.04 25.39
C SER A 554 7.20 4.80 24.80
N THR A 555 6.43 3.81 24.34
CA THR A 555 6.97 2.64 23.63
C THR A 555 7.21 2.88 22.15
N ALA A 556 6.60 3.91 21.56
CA ALA A 556 6.87 4.31 20.19
C ALA A 556 8.23 4.99 20.07
N PRO A 557 8.91 4.87 18.91
CA PRO A 557 10.05 5.72 18.64
C PRO A 557 9.61 7.19 18.69
N ARG A 558 10.46 8.05 19.25
CA ARG A 558 10.34 9.50 19.12
C ARG A 558 11.24 9.92 17.98
N ILE A 559 10.70 10.64 17.01
CA ILE A 559 11.44 11.21 15.88
C ILE A 559 11.43 12.73 16.02
N VAL A 560 12.60 13.34 15.90
CA VAL A 560 12.82 14.78 15.90
C VAL A 560 13.43 15.17 14.56
N SER A 561 12.78 16.09 13.86
CA SER A 561 13.33 16.72 12.66
C SER A 561 14.18 17.93 13.04
N ILE A 562 15.38 18.02 12.48
CA ILE A 562 16.25 19.20 12.58
C ILE A 562 16.72 19.61 11.18
N GLN A 563 16.74 20.92 10.91
CA GLN A 563 17.29 21.44 9.67
C GLN A 563 18.81 21.63 9.80
N VAL A 564 19.57 21.04 8.89
CA VAL A 564 21.01 21.22 8.76
C VAL A 564 21.30 21.99 7.46
N PRO A 565 22.17 23.02 7.49
CA PRO A 565 22.62 23.69 6.27
C PRO A 565 23.23 22.69 5.28
N THR A 566 22.87 22.81 4.00
CA THR A 566 23.25 21.83 2.96
C THR A 566 24.77 21.68 2.80
N ASP A 567 25.53 22.74 3.06
CA ASP A 567 27.00 22.73 3.08
C ASP A 567 27.60 21.91 4.24
N LYS A 568 26.83 21.70 5.33
CA LYS A 568 27.22 20.99 6.55
C LYS A 568 26.80 19.53 6.60
N ILE A 569 26.00 19.06 5.64
CA ILE A 569 25.59 17.64 5.54
C ILE A 569 26.82 16.72 5.53
N ARG A 570 27.87 17.09 4.80
CA ARG A 570 29.12 16.32 4.71
C ARG A 570 29.83 16.16 6.05
N ASP A 571 29.75 17.17 6.92
CA ASP A 571 30.38 17.17 8.23
C ASP A 571 29.64 16.20 9.18
N VAL A 572 28.30 16.14 9.08
CA VAL A 572 27.45 15.24 9.88
C VAL A 572 27.61 13.77 9.43
N ILE A 573 27.64 13.51 8.12
CA ILE A 573 27.87 12.15 7.59
C ILE A 573 29.31 11.70 7.90
N GLY A 574 30.28 12.59 7.68
CA GLY A 574 31.70 12.30 7.76
C GLY A 574 32.21 11.41 6.63
N SER A 575 33.53 11.23 6.54
CA SER A 575 34.15 10.42 5.50
C SER A 575 33.64 8.97 5.53
N GLY A 576 32.95 8.52 4.48
CA GLY A 576 32.38 7.17 4.38
C GLY A 576 31.25 6.88 5.38
N GLY A 577 30.60 7.89 5.95
CA GLY A 577 29.55 7.70 6.94
C GLY A 577 30.06 7.32 8.33
N LYS A 578 31.32 7.63 8.65
CA LYS A 578 31.93 7.27 9.94
C LYS A 578 31.37 8.06 11.11
N VAL A 579 31.08 9.36 10.92
CA VAL A 579 30.60 10.24 12.00
C VAL A 579 29.16 9.90 12.34
N ILE A 580 28.29 9.80 11.33
CA ILE A 580 26.88 9.41 11.52
C ILE A 580 26.76 8.03 12.18
N ARG A 581 27.52 7.02 11.71
CA ARG A 581 27.55 5.70 12.36
C ARG A 581 28.03 5.76 13.80
N GLY A 582 29.05 6.57 14.10
CA GLY A 582 29.50 6.78 15.48
C GLY A 582 28.42 7.40 16.37
N ILE A 583 27.64 8.37 15.86
CA ILE A 583 26.51 8.93 16.60
C ILE A 583 25.45 7.85 16.85
N GLN A 584 25.09 7.07 15.83
CA GLN A 584 24.09 6.00 15.96
C GLN A 584 24.55 4.89 16.92
N ASP A 585 25.79 4.44 16.82
CA ASP A 585 26.36 3.38 17.65
C ASP A 585 26.47 3.80 19.13
N GLU A 586 26.81 5.07 19.41
CA GLU A 586 27.00 5.56 20.77
C GLU A 586 25.69 5.98 21.46
N THR A 587 24.73 6.54 20.71
CA THR A 587 23.45 7.01 21.27
C THR A 587 22.34 5.95 21.20
N GLY A 588 22.48 4.97 20.30
CA GLY A 588 21.42 4.03 19.96
C GLY A 588 20.28 4.64 19.12
N ALA A 589 20.38 5.91 18.72
CA ALA A 589 19.42 6.56 17.83
C ALA A 589 19.67 6.20 16.36
N SER A 590 18.62 6.18 15.54
CA SER A 590 18.72 6.21 14.09
C SER A 590 18.80 7.66 13.60
N VAL A 591 19.65 7.93 12.62
CA VAL A 591 19.77 9.24 11.99
C VAL A 591 19.63 9.03 10.49
N ASP A 592 18.65 9.70 9.90
CA ASP A 592 18.42 9.73 8.46
C ASP A 592 18.56 11.17 7.96
N ILE A 593 19.33 11.35 6.89
CA ILE A 593 19.69 12.68 6.36
C ILE A 593 19.22 12.78 4.92
N GLN A 594 18.33 13.73 4.67
CA GLN A 594 17.80 14.04 3.36
C GLN A 594 18.73 14.99 2.59
N GLU A 595 18.62 14.99 1.26
CA GLU A 595 19.47 15.82 0.38
C GLU A 595 19.23 17.32 0.53
N ASP A 596 18.03 17.71 0.98
CA ASP A 596 17.62 19.09 1.26
C ASP A 596 18.16 19.64 2.61
N GLY A 597 18.83 18.80 3.39
CA GLY A 597 19.36 19.14 4.72
C GLY A 597 18.43 18.81 5.89
N THR A 598 17.25 18.24 5.64
CA THR A 598 16.38 17.72 6.69
C THR A 598 17.00 16.49 7.33
N VAL A 599 17.15 16.48 8.65
CA VAL A 599 17.70 15.34 9.40
C VAL A 599 16.66 14.81 10.38
N PHE A 600 16.26 13.56 10.20
CA PHE A 600 15.37 12.85 11.10
C PHE A 600 16.19 12.02 12.09
N VAL A 601 16.10 12.38 13.38
CA VAL A 601 16.74 11.65 14.47
C VAL A 601 15.66 10.91 15.24
N GLY A 602 15.72 9.59 15.23
CA GLY A 602 14.72 8.76 15.89
C GLY A 602 15.30 7.78 16.90
N GLY A 603 14.56 7.48 17.96
CA GLY A 603 15.02 6.57 19.01
C GLY A 603 14.03 6.49 20.16
N THR A 604 14.39 5.78 21.24
CA THR A 604 13.58 5.68 22.45
C THR A 604 14.23 6.43 23.61
N GLY A 605 13.41 7.12 24.41
CA GLY A 605 13.88 7.87 25.59
C GLY A 605 14.87 8.99 25.24
N GLU A 606 15.98 9.06 26.00
CA GLU A 606 17.00 10.12 25.90
C GLU A 606 17.95 9.99 24.70
N SER A 607 17.93 8.85 23.98
CA SER A 607 18.81 8.59 22.83
C SER A 607 18.70 9.68 21.76
N VAL A 608 17.47 10.14 21.49
CA VAL A 608 17.16 11.17 20.51
C VAL A 608 17.78 12.50 20.89
N ASP A 609 17.59 12.94 22.13
CA ASP A 609 18.06 14.24 22.60
C ASP A 609 19.61 14.29 22.57
N GLN A 610 20.28 13.19 22.95
CA GLN A 610 21.75 13.06 22.85
C GLN A 610 22.26 13.11 21.41
N ALA A 611 21.58 12.43 20.47
CA ALA A 611 21.95 12.44 19.06
C ALA A 611 21.74 13.82 18.42
N VAL A 612 20.61 14.48 18.73
CA VAL A 612 20.33 15.85 18.28
C VAL A 612 21.37 16.83 18.82
N GLU A 613 21.75 16.73 20.09
CA GLU A 613 22.79 17.59 20.67
C GLU A 613 24.14 17.41 19.96
N ARG A 614 24.54 16.17 19.68
CA ARG A 614 25.78 15.87 18.93
C ARG A 614 25.76 16.45 17.52
N ILE A 615 24.64 16.32 16.81
CA ILE A 615 24.49 16.90 15.47
C ILE A 615 24.56 18.43 15.56
N LYS A 616 23.89 19.04 16.55
CA LYS A 616 23.96 20.48 16.81
C LYS A 616 25.39 20.95 17.09
N LEU A 617 26.18 20.19 17.84
CA LEU A 617 27.58 20.51 18.13
C LEU A 617 28.47 20.46 16.87
N ILE A 618 28.20 19.55 15.94
CA ILE A 618 28.93 19.46 14.65
C ILE A 618 28.62 20.69 13.79
N ILE A 619 27.35 21.06 13.68
CA ILE A 619 26.91 22.18 12.83
C ILE A 619 27.19 23.54 13.47
N LYS A 620 27.27 23.64 14.80
CA LYS A 620 27.48 24.91 15.53
C LYS A 620 28.76 25.59 15.07
N VAL A 621 28.64 26.76 14.46
CA VAL A 621 29.79 27.60 14.09
C VAL A 621 30.14 28.44 15.32
N PRO A 622 31.39 28.37 15.83
CA PRO A 622 31.81 29.22 16.94
C PRO A 622 31.72 30.70 16.57
N GLU A 623 31.05 31.51 17.40
CA GLU A 623 30.89 32.95 17.16
C GLU A 623 31.97 33.75 17.91
N PRO A 624 32.44 34.90 17.36
CA PRO A 624 33.31 35.82 18.09
C PRO A 624 32.72 36.24 19.44
N GLY A 625 33.47 36.01 20.52
CA GLY A 625 33.07 36.31 21.90
C GLY A 625 32.64 35.10 22.72
N GLU A 626 32.42 33.94 22.12
CA GLU A 626 32.06 32.72 22.87
C GLU A 626 33.27 32.08 23.57
N GLU A 627 33.07 31.63 24.81
CA GLU A 627 34.07 30.93 25.61
C GLU A 627 33.93 29.40 25.47
N TYR A 628 35.04 28.72 25.23
CA TYR A 628 35.13 27.27 25.08
C TYR A 628 36.23 26.71 26.00
N THR A 629 36.00 25.51 26.53
CA THR A 629 37.08 24.71 27.15
C THR A 629 37.49 23.66 26.14
N GLY A 630 38.68 23.82 25.56
CA GLY A 630 39.16 22.98 24.47
C GLY A 630 40.48 22.30 24.78
N ARG A 631 40.76 21.18 24.11
CA ARG A 631 41.98 20.40 24.30
C ARG A 631 43.01 20.72 23.23
N VAL A 632 44.28 20.89 23.61
CA VAL A 632 45.38 21.12 22.67
C VAL A 632 45.63 19.87 21.83
N VAL A 633 45.38 19.93 20.52
CA VAL A 633 45.56 18.81 19.57
C VAL A 633 46.97 18.78 19.00
N SER A 634 47.51 19.95 18.65
CA SER A 634 48.87 20.07 18.12
C SER A 634 49.46 21.42 18.45
N ILE A 635 50.79 21.47 18.57
CA ILE A 635 51.55 22.69 18.83
C ILE A 635 52.44 22.94 17.62
N GLN A 636 52.49 24.21 17.18
CA GLN A 636 53.35 24.71 16.13
C GLN A 636 54.19 25.89 16.65
N PRO A 637 55.29 26.26 16.00
CA PRO A 637 56.14 27.35 16.47
C PRO A 637 55.43 28.71 16.64
N PHE A 638 54.30 28.91 15.94
CA PHE A 638 53.52 30.16 15.97
C PHE A 638 52.25 30.10 16.83
N GLY A 639 51.90 28.93 17.40
CA GLY A 639 50.69 28.79 18.22
C GLY A 639 50.29 27.35 18.50
N ALA A 640 49.22 27.17 19.27
CA ALA A 640 48.63 25.87 19.57
C ALA A 640 47.26 25.73 18.89
N PHE A 641 46.98 24.58 18.30
CA PHE A 641 45.65 24.23 17.81
C PHE A 641 44.85 23.59 18.93
N VAL A 642 43.73 24.22 19.27
CA VAL A 642 42.83 23.80 20.35
C VAL A 642 41.53 23.33 19.71
N ASN A 643 41.12 22.09 20.01
CA ASN A 643 39.84 21.57 19.55
C ASN A 643 38.71 22.20 20.38
N LEU A 644 37.80 22.91 19.72
CA LEU A 644 36.68 23.63 20.36
C LEU A 644 35.39 22.82 20.27
N LEU A 645 35.16 22.22 19.10
CA LEU A 645 34.01 21.40 18.76
C LEU A 645 34.49 20.23 17.88
N PRO A 646 33.70 19.14 17.77
CA PRO A 646 34.04 18.02 16.89
C PRO A 646 34.34 18.51 15.46
N GLY A 647 35.59 18.30 15.00
CA GLY A 647 36.03 18.71 13.66
C GLY A 647 36.40 20.19 13.49
N LYS A 648 36.36 21.02 14.53
CA LYS A 648 36.72 22.45 14.49
C LYS A 648 37.85 22.78 15.47
N ASP A 649 39.01 23.09 14.90
CA ASP A 649 40.19 23.51 15.64
C ASP A 649 40.39 25.03 15.50
N GLY A 650 40.62 25.71 16.61
CA GLY A 650 41.02 27.12 16.62
C GLY A 650 42.50 27.29 16.89
N LEU A 651 43.10 28.33 16.32
CA LEU A 651 44.50 28.69 16.51
C LEU A 651 44.64 29.66 17.69
N LEU A 652 45.27 29.20 18.76
CA LEU A 652 45.76 30.05 19.84
C LEU A 652 47.18 30.53 19.51
N HIS A 653 47.28 31.76 19.00
CA HIS A 653 48.57 32.33 18.58
C HIS A 653 49.51 32.55 19.78
N ILE A 654 50.83 32.37 19.59
CA ILE A 654 51.86 32.45 20.65
C ILE A 654 51.78 33.72 21.51
N SER A 655 51.39 34.85 20.91
CA SER A 655 51.23 36.14 21.61
C SER A 655 50.02 36.21 22.56
N ARG A 656 49.11 35.23 22.49
CA ARG A 656 47.84 35.17 23.24
C ARG A 656 47.81 34.01 24.26
N VAL A 657 48.93 33.29 24.41
CA VAL A 657 49.05 32.12 25.31
C VAL A 657 49.27 32.51 26.78
N ALA A 658 49.92 33.65 27.05
CA ALA A 658 50.35 34.07 28.39
C ALA A 658 50.43 35.61 28.53
N LYS A 659 50.49 36.14 29.76
CA LYS A 659 50.80 37.55 30.06
C LYS A 659 52.32 37.73 29.97
N GLY A 660 52.82 38.09 28.79
CA GLY A 660 54.25 38.34 28.51
C GLY A 660 54.74 37.69 27.21
N ARG A 661 56.00 37.94 26.83
CA ARG A 661 56.57 37.39 25.58
C ARG A 661 57.04 35.96 25.80
N VAL A 662 56.33 35.00 25.22
CA VAL A 662 56.68 33.58 25.20
C VAL A 662 57.58 33.31 23.99
N GLU A 663 58.75 32.69 24.17
CA GLU A 663 59.63 32.32 23.05
C GLU A 663 59.22 30.98 22.40
N LYS A 664 58.73 30.01 23.18
CA LYS A 664 58.19 28.75 22.66
C LYS A 664 56.84 28.43 23.30
N VAL A 665 55.86 28.07 22.46
CA VAL A 665 54.52 27.65 22.92
C VAL A 665 54.59 26.46 23.89
N GLU A 666 55.57 25.58 23.66
CA GLU A 666 55.90 24.39 24.46
C GLU A 666 56.29 24.72 25.92
N ASP A 667 56.71 25.96 26.21
CA ASP A 667 57.07 26.38 27.56
C ASP A 667 55.81 26.59 28.45
N VAL A 668 54.62 26.65 27.85
CA VAL A 668 53.37 27.06 28.52
C VAL A 668 52.18 26.13 28.24
N LEU A 669 52.26 25.31 27.19
CA LEU A 669 51.20 24.38 26.78
C LEU A 669 51.81 23.06 26.31
N ASN A 670 51.21 21.95 26.71
CA ASN A 670 51.50 20.62 26.20
C ASN A 670 50.35 20.11 25.32
N VAL A 671 50.69 19.21 24.37
CA VAL A 671 49.67 18.48 23.61
C VAL A 671 48.84 17.65 24.59
N GLY A 672 47.53 17.86 24.56
CA GLY A 672 46.58 17.20 25.44
C GLY A 672 46.09 18.03 26.64
N ASP A 673 46.64 19.23 26.87
CA ASP A 673 46.18 20.13 27.94
C ASP A 673 44.77 20.70 27.64
N GLU A 674 43.95 20.86 28.68
CA GLU A 674 42.67 21.56 28.60
C GLU A 674 42.84 23.05 28.91
N VAL A 675 42.37 23.90 28.01
CA VAL A 675 42.50 25.36 28.11
C VAL A 675 41.17 26.07 27.86
N LYS A 676 40.87 27.07 28.69
CA LYS A 676 39.76 27.99 28.48
C LYS A 676 40.15 29.09 27.50
N VAL A 677 39.42 29.18 26.40
CA VAL A 677 39.70 30.07 25.29
C VAL A 677 38.44 30.81 24.84
N VAL A 678 38.58 32.06 24.43
CA VAL A 678 37.51 32.86 23.81
C VAL A 678 37.78 33.02 22.32
N VAL A 679 36.75 32.89 21.49
CA VAL A 679 36.85 33.13 20.05
C VAL A 679 36.95 34.63 19.79
N ILE A 680 37.96 35.06 19.05
CA ILE A 680 38.18 36.49 18.77
C ILE A 680 37.64 36.85 17.39
N GLU A 681 37.95 36.00 16.41
CA GLU A 681 37.65 36.27 15.01
C GLU A 681 37.55 34.94 14.27
N VAL A 682 36.60 34.87 13.34
CA VAL A 682 36.44 33.78 12.39
C VAL A 682 36.63 34.37 11.01
N ASP A 683 37.67 33.95 10.29
CA ASP A 683 37.97 34.48 8.95
C ASP A 683 37.03 33.88 7.88
N ASP A 684 36.96 34.53 6.71
CA ASP A 684 36.16 34.10 5.56
C ASP A 684 36.54 32.71 5.01
N ARG A 685 37.65 32.12 5.48
CA ARG A 685 38.14 30.79 5.12
C ARG A 685 37.90 29.75 6.24
N GLY A 686 37.17 30.12 7.29
CA GLY A 686 36.81 29.26 8.41
C GLY A 686 37.91 29.07 9.47
N LYS A 687 38.97 29.87 9.48
CA LYS A 687 39.99 29.83 10.53
C LYS A 687 39.52 30.61 11.75
N ILE A 688 39.59 29.95 12.91
CA ILE A 688 39.13 30.49 14.18
C ILE A 688 40.35 30.95 14.97
N SER A 689 40.41 32.23 15.32
CA SER A 689 41.46 32.81 16.17
C SER A 689 41.01 32.85 17.62
N LEU A 690 41.86 32.35 18.53
CA LEU A 690 41.54 32.21 19.95
C LEU A 690 42.36 33.15 20.85
N ASP A 691 41.77 33.56 21.98
CA ASP A 691 42.48 34.10 23.14
C ASP A 691 42.38 33.15 24.32
N ARG A 692 43.43 33.00 25.12
CA ARG A 692 43.32 32.27 26.39
C ARG A 692 42.73 33.21 27.45
N LEU A 693 41.70 32.77 28.18
CA LEU A 693 41.10 33.54 29.26
C LEU A 693 42.02 33.57 30.49
N ASP A 694 42.49 32.40 30.90
CA ASP A 694 43.38 32.22 32.05
C ASP A 694 44.85 32.30 31.61
N LYS A 695 45.32 33.50 31.26
CA LYS A 695 46.71 33.71 30.82
C LYS A 695 47.70 33.60 32.00
N PRO A 696 48.57 32.58 32.07
CA PRO A 696 49.66 32.52 33.06
C PRO A 696 50.70 33.62 32.76
N GLU A 697 51.52 34.00 33.75
CA GLU A 697 52.65 34.92 33.52
C GLU A 697 53.76 34.22 32.71
N ALA A 698 54.36 34.93 31.75
CA ALA A 698 55.42 34.37 30.92
C ALA A 698 56.70 34.08 31.75
N PRO A 699 57.40 32.96 31.52
CA PRO A 699 58.62 32.63 32.26
C PRO A 699 59.75 33.64 32.01
N ALA A 700 60.41 34.12 33.07
CA ALA A 700 61.47 35.13 33.02
C ALA A 700 62.80 34.56 32.45
N ARG A 701 63.42 35.32 31.54
CA ARG A 701 64.62 34.91 30.78
C ARG A 701 65.92 35.20 31.53
N ALA A 702 66.90 34.30 31.42
CA ALA A 702 68.30 34.50 31.81
C ALA A 702 69.15 34.96 30.61
N GLU A 703 69.97 36.00 30.82
CA GLU A 703 70.86 36.63 29.82
C GLU A 703 72.27 35.99 29.77
N GLY A 704 72.95 36.13 28.63
CA GLY A 704 74.41 35.97 28.48
C GLY A 704 74.82 35.53 27.06
N ALA A 705 75.16 36.47 26.17
CA ALA A 705 76.53 36.86 25.75
C ALA A 705 76.98 36.15 24.45
N SER A 706 76.96 36.85 23.29
CA SER A 706 78.12 37.42 22.56
C SER A 706 79.17 36.36 22.16
N GLU A 707 79.67 36.20 20.94
CA GLU A 707 80.10 37.14 19.91
C GLU A 707 80.64 36.28 18.73
N GLY A 708 80.74 36.81 17.51
CA GLY A 708 81.74 36.32 16.54
C GLY A 708 81.24 35.96 15.15
N ASP A 709 81.34 36.93 14.24
CA ASP A 709 81.21 36.85 12.78
C ASP A 709 82.20 35.88 12.11
N GLY A 710 81.86 35.40 10.90
CA GLY A 710 82.85 34.79 10.00
C GLY A 710 82.32 33.95 8.83
N GLU A 711 81.97 34.62 7.73
CA GLU A 711 82.18 34.29 6.30
C GLU A 711 82.28 32.84 5.74
N HIS A 712 81.65 32.70 4.56
CA HIS A 712 82.10 32.02 3.31
C HIS A 712 81.95 30.49 3.07
N PHE A 713 81.08 30.19 2.08
CA PHE A 713 81.25 29.35 0.88
C PHE A 713 81.38 27.80 0.92
N GLN A 714 80.41 27.19 0.20
CA GLN A 714 80.51 26.15 -0.85
C GLN A 714 80.78 24.64 -0.54
N ARG A 715 79.71 23.86 -0.82
CA ARG A 715 79.52 22.85 -1.91
C ARG A 715 80.28 21.49 -1.90
N ARG A 716 79.50 20.46 -2.33
CA ARG A 716 79.86 19.13 -2.91
C ARG A 716 80.22 18.03 -1.89
N GLU A 717 80.02 16.72 -2.12
CA GLU A 717 79.40 15.87 -3.14
C GLU A 717 79.24 14.44 -2.53
N ARG A 718 78.49 13.56 -3.22
CA ARG A 718 78.27 12.13 -2.92
C ARG A 718 79.56 11.29 -2.78
N PRO A 719 79.47 9.99 -2.39
CA PRO A 719 79.54 8.97 -3.46
C PRO A 719 78.70 7.67 -3.27
N ARG A 720 78.71 6.93 -4.37
CA ARG A 720 78.07 5.67 -4.80
C ARG A 720 78.96 4.44 -4.51
N ARG A 721 78.37 3.23 -4.51
CA ARG A 721 78.88 1.88 -4.96
C ARG A 721 78.54 0.76 -3.94
N GLU A 722 78.50 -0.54 -4.24
CA GLU A 722 78.08 -1.41 -5.38
C GLU A 722 78.36 -2.88 -4.94
N ARG A 723 77.44 -3.82 -5.23
CA ARG A 723 77.61 -5.24 -5.70
C ARG A 723 78.17 -6.43 -4.85
N SER A 724 77.51 -7.58 -5.13
CA SER A 724 77.95 -9.01 -5.20
C SER A 724 78.00 -9.84 -3.89
N GLU A 725 77.84 -11.18 -3.82
CA GLU A 725 77.18 -12.30 -4.54
C GLU A 725 77.35 -13.57 -3.64
N ARG A 726 76.40 -14.54 -3.70
CA ARG A 726 76.51 -16.01 -3.37
C ARG A 726 76.80 -16.42 -1.90
N SER A 727 76.42 -17.58 -1.32
CA SER A 727 75.78 -18.87 -1.69
C SER A 727 75.25 -19.59 -0.43
N ASP A 728 74.49 -20.67 -0.65
CA ASP A 728 74.37 -21.92 0.15
C ASP A 728 73.10 -22.27 0.96
N ARG A 729 72.59 -23.46 0.59
CA ARG A 729 71.56 -24.36 1.15
C ARG A 729 72.11 -25.08 2.42
N PRO A 730 71.33 -25.82 3.28
CA PRO A 730 70.35 -26.85 2.86
C PRO A 730 69.13 -27.23 3.78
N ARG A 731 68.17 -27.96 3.15
CA ARG A 731 67.36 -29.14 3.58
C ARG A 731 66.31 -29.09 4.73
N ARG A 732 65.01 -29.18 4.34
CA ARG A 732 63.92 -30.20 4.57
C ARG A 732 63.80 -30.96 5.93
N PRO A 733 62.64 -31.57 6.32
CA PRO A 733 61.49 -32.07 5.50
C PRO A 733 60.06 -31.76 6.05
N GLY A 734 58.98 -31.75 5.23
CA GLY A 734 58.06 -32.90 4.95
C GLY A 734 56.80 -32.77 5.84
N ASP A 735 55.55 -33.06 5.44
CA ASP A 735 55.02 -33.94 4.42
C ASP A 735 53.50 -33.68 4.18
N ASN A 736 53.04 -34.03 2.97
CA ASN A 736 51.71 -34.45 2.47
C ASN A 736 50.39 -33.87 3.03
N GLY A 737 49.34 -33.64 2.25
CA GLY A 737 48.95 -33.99 0.87
C GLY A 737 47.54 -33.41 0.63
N GLY A 738 47.03 -33.11 -0.55
CA GLY A 738 47.15 -33.79 -1.84
C GLY A 738 45.80 -34.42 -2.21
N ARG A 739 44.95 -33.72 -2.97
CA ARG A 739 43.93 -34.37 -3.83
C ARG A 739 43.57 -33.51 -5.06
N LYS A 740 43.55 -34.21 -6.20
CA LYS A 740 43.50 -33.76 -7.61
C LYS A 740 42.10 -33.37 -8.11
N PRO A 741 42.01 -32.71 -9.28
CA PRO A 741 40.78 -32.48 -10.04
C PRO A 741 40.59 -33.48 -11.21
N ARG A 742 39.34 -33.61 -11.67
CA ARG A 742 38.83 -34.15 -12.96
C ARG A 742 37.28 -34.15 -12.84
N ARG A 743 36.41 -34.09 -13.86
CA ARG A 743 36.36 -33.78 -15.31
C ARG A 743 34.84 -33.89 -15.66
N HIS A 744 34.38 -33.26 -16.74
CA HIS A 744 33.05 -33.36 -17.41
C HIS A 744 32.29 -34.70 -17.38
N HIS A 745 30.95 -34.63 -17.36
CA HIS A 745 30.07 -35.11 -18.45
C HIS A 745 28.62 -34.57 -18.37
N ASP A 746 27.93 -34.72 -19.51
CA ASP A 746 26.68 -34.13 -20.00
C ASP A 746 25.35 -34.61 -19.37
N ALA A 747 24.29 -33.89 -19.78
CA ALA A 747 22.92 -34.32 -20.06
C ALA A 747 22.03 -34.88 -18.93
N GLU A 748 21.01 -34.10 -18.55
CA GLU A 748 19.60 -34.28 -18.93
C GLU A 748 18.86 -32.94 -18.83
#